data_AF-A0A443VSL9-F1
#
_entry.id   AF-A0A443VSL9-F1
#
_cell.length_a   1.000
_cell.length_b   1.000
_cell.length_c   1.000
_cell.angle_alpha   90.00
_cell.angle_beta   90.00
_cell.angle_gamma   90.00
#
_symmetry.space_group_name_H-M   'P 1'
#
loop_
_entity.id
_entity.type
_entity.pdbx_description
1 polymer ?
#
loop_
_entity_poly.entity_id
_entity_poly.type
_entity_poly.pdbx_seq_one_letter_code
_entity_poly.pdbx_strand_id
1 'polypeptide(L)'
;MFLNDQETATDLLYYSAIAETVVKLIEETPEAPITIGVHGDWGAGKSSVLKMLQTSCENKDKTLCIWFNGWTFEGFEDAKTVIIETLVEELVRARPGCTKVAAAAKKVLRRVDWLKLARKTGGLALTAFTGIPTMDQLKGVLDIAAGLISNPQETLSAEGIKAFVGKAGDFIKEADAEQETLPKHIHAFRNEFSELLKEAQIDKLVVIVDDLDRCLPETAIDTLEAIRLFLFVEKTAFVIGADEAMIEYAVRNHFPDLPQSQGPLSYARNYLEKLIQVPFRIPALGSLETRVYTTLLLAENALGPTHKQFTDLLEKAREEMQRPWLSSGLDRKVVSEVLKDDIPEPVDQALLISAHVTPLLSAGTRGNPRQIKRFLNSMMLRQAIAEARGFGDEIKRPVLAKIMLAERFYPTFYEQIVREVSSHNKGKPEVLAQFEEQARGATGSEKEEEAPHTQLLSSDQFDVAVWMKNGWAVDWARTEPRLADEDLRPYVFVTRDKQSLFEGALTSSHLEPLIEKLMGPRMAVAGLKVPLEKLSAPEADEVFEALCVRILQEDSFVKAPAGIDGLLFLVKCLPRTQNKLIDFIRRIQIPKKGGSWMTGFSQSFVDASYEMEFRSILQEWVDQPHNAALSRSAKAILELEGKQK
;
A
#
# COMPACT_ATOMS: atom_id res chain seq x y z
N MET A 1 18.23 -17.45 -5.97
CA MET A 1 17.68 -16.44 -6.92
C MET A 1 16.43 -15.77 -6.35
N PHE A 2 16.38 -15.52 -5.05
CA PHE A 2 15.23 -14.90 -4.42
C PHE A 2 15.69 -14.30 -3.11
N LEU A 3 15.54 -12.99 -2.98
CA LEU A 3 15.74 -12.27 -1.74
C LEU A 3 14.49 -12.45 -0.90
N ASN A 4 14.62 -13.16 0.21
CA ASN A 4 13.51 -13.44 1.08
C ASN A 4 12.97 -12.13 1.70
N ASP A 5 11.66 -11.94 1.59
CA ASP A 5 10.91 -10.81 2.18
C ASP A 5 10.38 -11.21 3.57
N GLN A 6 11.26 -11.78 4.39
CA GLN A 6 11.01 -12.12 5.79
C GLN A 6 11.82 -11.21 6.70
N GLU A 7 11.30 -11.02 7.91
CA GLU A 7 11.98 -10.32 8.98
C GLU A 7 13.17 -11.12 9.49
N THR A 8 14.29 -10.44 9.67
CA THR A 8 15.58 -11.06 10.00
C THR A 8 16.25 -10.35 11.16
N ALA A 9 17.00 -11.13 11.96
CA ALA A 9 17.91 -10.59 12.96
C ALA A 9 19.27 -10.20 12.35
N THR A 10 19.60 -10.68 11.14
CA THR A 10 20.81 -10.26 10.43
C THR A 10 20.66 -8.82 9.98
N ASP A 11 21.40 -7.94 10.62
CA ASP A 11 21.27 -6.52 10.41
C ASP A 11 22.12 -6.01 9.23
N LEU A 12 21.45 -5.86 8.08
CA LEU A 12 22.03 -5.27 6.86
C LEU A 12 21.86 -3.74 6.78
N LEU A 13 21.11 -3.13 7.70
CA LEU A 13 20.72 -1.71 7.66
C LEU A 13 21.21 -0.91 8.87
N TYR A 14 21.95 -1.54 9.76
CA TYR A 14 22.40 -0.98 11.02
C TYR A 14 21.24 -0.56 11.96
N TYR A 15 20.13 -1.31 11.89
CA TYR A 15 18.97 -1.16 12.77
C TYR A 15 19.21 -1.72 14.18
N SER A 16 20.30 -2.45 14.42
CA SER A 16 20.71 -2.89 15.75
C SER A 16 20.87 -1.71 16.72
N ALA A 17 21.33 -0.55 16.24
CA ALA A 17 21.44 0.66 17.06
C ALA A 17 20.09 1.11 17.63
N ILE A 18 19.00 0.96 16.87
CA ILE A 18 17.64 1.26 17.33
C ILE A 18 17.21 0.22 18.35
N ALA A 19 17.35 -1.07 18.03
CA ALA A 19 16.98 -2.17 18.92
C ALA A 19 17.72 -2.10 20.27
N GLU A 20 19.03 -1.89 20.25
CA GLU A 20 19.88 -1.73 21.44
C GLU A 20 19.49 -0.51 22.27
N THR A 21 19.13 0.60 21.63
CA THR A 21 18.64 1.81 22.34
C THR A 21 17.34 1.53 23.07
N VAL A 22 16.40 0.81 22.43
CA VAL A 22 15.14 0.42 23.06
C VAL A 22 15.38 -0.54 24.23
N VAL A 23 16.25 -1.55 24.05
CA VAL A 23 16.61 -2.48 25.13
C VAL A 23 17.25 -1.74 26.30
N LYS A 24 18.18 -0.82 26.05
CA LYS A 24 18.82 0.00 27.07
C LYS A 24 17.81 0.83 27.86
N LEU A 25 16.84 1.44 27.17
CA LEU A 25 15.76 2.19 27.82
C LEU A 25 14.90 1.30 28.75
N ILE A 26 14.60 0.07 28.33
CA ILE A 26 13.88 -0.91 29.14
C ILE A 26 14.70 -1.26 30.41
N GLU A 27 16.02 -1.40 30.28
CA GLU A 27 16.92 -1.72 31.41
C GLU A 27 17.10 -0.56 32.39
N GLU A 28 17.14 0.68 31.90
CA GLU A 28 17.23 1.87 32.73
C GLU A 28 15.92 2.16 33.48
N THR A 29 14.84 1.45 33.16
CA THR A 29 13.50 1.59 33.76
C THR A 29 12.98 0.28 34.37
N PRO A 30 13.72 -0.39 35.28
CA PRO A 30 13.41 -1.76 35.69
C PRO A 30 12.03 -1.90 36.35
N GLU A 31 11.68 -0.99 37.28
CA GLU A 31 10.42 -1.05 38.03
C GLU A 31 9.23 -0.42 37.27
N ALA A 32 9.49 0.53 36.36
CA ALA A 32 8.43 1.28 35.70
C ALA A 32 7.78 0.48 34.56
N PRO A 33 6.43 0.48 34.44
CA PRO A 33 5.79 0.03 33.23
C PRO A 33 6.06 1.02 32.09
N ILE A 34 6.44 0.52 30.92
CA ILE A 34 6.76 1.34 29.74
C ILE A 34 6.16 0.76 28.46
N THR A 35 5.62 1.60 27.59
CA THR A 35 5.17 1.26 26.23
C THR A 35 5.97 2.05 25.23
N ILE A 36 6.59 1.32 24.32
CA ILE A 36 7.49 1.85 23.31
C ILE A 36 6.88 1.53 21.96
N GLY A 37 6.69 2.55 21.12
CA GLY A 37 6.18 2.40 19.77
C GLY A 37 7.33 2.36 18.78
N VAL A 38 7.43 1.32 17.95
CA VAL A 38 8.36 1.27 16.82
C VAL A 38 7.57 1.55 15.56
N HIS A 39 7.68 2.79 15.10
CA HIS A 39 6.90 3.35 13.99
C HIS A 39 7.70 3.38 12.70
N GLY A 40 7.00 3.23 11.59
CA GLY A 40 7.56 3.32 10.24
C GLY A 40 6.54 2.87 9.20
N ASP A 41 6.72 3.36 7.97
CA ASP A 41 5.87 3.00 6.84
C ASP A 41 5.85 1.48 6.61
N TRP A 42 4.84 1.00 5.89
CA TRP A 42 4.79 -0.41 5.53
C TRP A 42 6.04 -0.85 4.74
N GLY A 43 6.74 -1.87 5.24
CA GLY A 43 8.00 -2.34 4.66
C GLY A 43 9.26 -1.59 5.11
N ALA A 44 9.18 -0.68 6.09
CA ALA A 44 10.32 0.03 6.67
C ALA A 44 11.25 -0.85 7.53
N GLY A 45 10.83 -2.07 7.89
CA GLY A 45 11.65 -3.00 8.69
C GLY A 45 11.29 -3.10 10.18
N LYS A 46 10.10 -2.63 10.60
CA LYS A 46 9.58 -2.71 11.98
C LYS A 46 9.77 -4.11 12.61
N SER A 47 9.23 -5.15 11.98
CA SER A 47 9.35 -6.53 12.46
C SER A 47 10.81 -7.01 12.57
N SER A 48 11.72 -6.52 11.72
CA SER A 48 13.16 -6.85 11.82
C SER A 48 13.80 -6.17 13.03
N VAL A 49 13.48 -4.90 13.30
CA VAL A 49 13.90 -4.19 14.53
C VAL A 49 13.39 -4.93 15.77
N LEU A 50 12.12 -5.35 15.77
CA LEU A 50 11.53 -6.12 16.87
C LEU A 50 12.24 -7.47 17.08
N LYS A 51 12.62 -8.16 16.00
CA LYS A 51 13.34 -9.44 16.08
C LYS A 51 14.78 -9.27 16.59
N MET A 52 15.46 -8.20 16.18
CA MET A 52 16.76 -7.81 16.75
C MET A 52 16.63 -7.49 18.24
N LEU A 53 15.57 -6.78 18.64
CA LEU A 53 15.27 -6.49 20.04
C LEU A 53 15.04 -7.78 20.85
N GLN A 54 14.24 -8.71 20.33
CA GLN A 54 14.02 -10.01 20.96
C GLN A 54 15.36 -10.74 21.19
N THR A 55 16.20 -10.81 20.15
CA THR A 55 17.53 -11.45 20.23
C THR A 55 18.41 -10.80 21.31
N SER A 56 18.37 -9.47 21.42
CA SER A 56 19.09 -8.71 22.45
C SER A 56 18.52 -8.93 23.86
N CYS A 57 17.24 -9.29 24.00
CA CYS A 57 16.61 -9.65 25.27
C CYS A 57 16.86 -11.10 25.69
N GLU A 58 16.94 -12.06 24.75
CA GLU A 58 17.16 -13.49 25.02
C GLU A 58 18.49 -13.78 25.73
N ASN A 59 19.49 -12.91 25.56
CA ASN A 59 20.79 -13.02 26.23
C ASN A 59 20.76 -12.68 27.74
N LYS A 60 19.57 -12.52 28.35
CA LYS A 60 19.41 -12.01 29.73
C LYS A 60 18.53 -12.94 30.57
N ASP A 61 19.15 -13.68 31.51
CA ASP A 61 18.53 -14.74 32.33
C ASP A 61 17.27 -14.33 33.14
N LYS A 62 17.10 -13.03 33.41
CA LYS A 62 16.00 -12.49 34.24
C LYS A 62 15.01 -11.63 33.46
N THR A 63 15.18 -11.51 32.15
CA THR A 63 14.25 -10.83 31.26
C THR A 63 13.50 -11.87 30.47
N LEU A 64 12.18 -11.94 30.64
CA LEU A 64 11.35 -12.78 29.78
C LEU A 64 10.86 -11.92 28.61
N CYS A 65 11.21 -12.30 27.39
CA CYS A 65 10.72 -11.67 26.17
C CYS A 65 9.67 -12.57 25.51
N ILE A 66 8.49 -12.03 25.24
CA ILE A 66 7.38 -12.74 24.61
C ILE A 66 6.99 -12.02 23.33
N TRP A 67 6.85 -12.77 22.24
CA TRP A 67 6.37 -12.25 20.96
C TRP A 67 4.86 -12.50 20.80
N PHE A 68 4.13 -11.44 20.48
CA PHE A 68 2.70 -11.48 20.19
C PHE A 68 2.44 -10.91 18.79
N ASN A 69 1.92 -11.73 17.89
CA ASN A 69 1.52 -11.30 16.55
C ASN A 69 0.00 -11.04 16.55
N GLY A 70 -0.41 -9.77 16.43
CA GLY A 70 -1.81 -9.39 16.49
C GLY A 70 -2.65 -10.00 15.37
N TRP A 71 -2.06 -10.16 14.19
CA TRP A 71 -2.73 -10.69 13.01
C TRP A 71 -3.06 -12.19 13.13
N THR A 72 -2.26 -12.94 13.88
CA THR A 72 -2.51 -14.37 14.15
C THR A 72 -3.84 -14.61 14.89
N PHE A 73 -4.35 -13.60 15.58
CA PHE A 73 -5.57 -13.65 16.38
C PHE A 73 -6.74 -12.89 15.75
N GLU A 74 -6.64 -12.57 14.46
CA GLU A 74 -7.73 -11.98 13.69
C GLU A 74 -8.94 -12.93 13.66
N GLY A 75 -10.14 -12.39 13.97
CA GLY A 75 -11.38 -13.17 14.05
C GLY A 75 -11.64 -13.86 15.41
N PHE A 76 -10.72 -13.76 16.37
CA PHE A 76 -11.02 -14.17 17.75
C PHE A 76 -11.77 -13.06 18.48
N GLU A 77 -12.96 -13.37 19.01
CA GLU A 77 -13.83 -12.40 19.72
C GLU A 77 -13.24 -11.83 21.02
N ASP A 78 -12.10 -12.34 21.51
CA ASP A 78 -11.52 -11.93 22.79
C ASP A 78 -9.98 -11.88 22.80
N ALA A 79 -9.40 -10.96 22.03
CA ALA A 79 -7.95 -10.72 21.98
C ALA A 79 -7.35 -10.46 23.38
N LYS A 80 -8.10 -9.83 24.30
CA LYS A 80 -7.67 -9.54 25.67
C LYS A 80 -7.40 -10.82 26.45
N THR A 81 -8.36 -11.74 26.43
CA THR A 81 -8.19 -13.07 27.01
C THR A 81 -6.99 -13.77 26.41
N VAL A 82 -6.91 -13.83 25.08
CA VAL A 82 -5.89 -14.63 24.39
C VAL A 82 -4.48 -14.14 24.73
N ILE A 83 -4.29 -12.83 24.82
CA ILE A 83 -3.03 -12.23 25.28
C ILE A 83 -2.72 -12.66 26.72
N ILE A 84 -3.69 -12.56 27.64
CA ILE A 84 -3.46 -12.94 29.05
C ILE A 84 -3.11 -14.42 29.16
N GLU A 85 -3.87 -15.30 28.49
CA GLU A 85 -3.63 -16.75 28.50
C GLU A 85 -2.25 -17.09 27.95
N THR A 86 -1.90 -16.51 26.79
CA THR A 86 -0.59 -16.72 26.16
C THR A 86 0.55 -16.26 27.08
N LEU A 87 0.44 -15.08 27.69
CA LEU A 87 1.45 -14.56 28.62
C LEU A 87 1.60 -15.47 29.84
N VAL A 88 0.49 -15.93 30.43
CA VAL A 88 0.52 -16.82 31.59
C VAL A 88 1.09 -18.19 31.23
N GLU A 89 0.74 -18.75 30.07
CA GLU A 89 1.29 -20.01 29.58
C GLU A 89 2.79 -19.94 29.35
N GLU A 90 3.29 -18.87 28.70
CA GLU A 90 4.72 -18.66 28.48
C GLU A 90 5.48 -18.47 29.79
N LEU A 91 4.89 -17.77 30.78
CA LEU A 91 5.46 -17.65 32.12
C LEU A 91 5.59 -19.01 32.83
N VAL A 92 4.59 -19.88 32.69
CA VAL A 92 4.63 -21.24 33.24
C VAL A 92 5.66 -22.10 32.50
N ARG A 93 5.74 -22.00 31.17
CA ARG A 93 6.74 -22.72 30.34
C ARG A 93 8.17 -22.30 30.64
N ALA A 94 8.41 -21.02 30.93
CA ALA A 94 9.74 -20.51 31.29
C ALA A 94 10.26 -21.06 32.63
N ARG A 95 9.37 -21.57 33.51
CA ARG A 95 9.72 -22.13 34.83
C ARG A 95 9.03 -23.50 35.04
N PRO A 96 9.38 -24.52 34.24
CA PRO A 96 8.70 -25.81 34.29
C PRO A 96 8.92 -26.49 35.65
N GLY A 97 7.83 -26.96 36.27
CA GLY A 97 7.87 -27.67 37.56
C GLY A 97 7.83 -26.80 38.81
N CYS A 98 7.78 -25.46 38.70
CA CYS A 98 7.59 -24.59 39.86
C CYS A 98 6.11 -24.57 40.30
N THR A 99 5.79 -25.23 41.42
CA THR A 99 4.43 -25.31 41.96
C THR A 99 3.86 -23.96 42.35
N LYS A 100 4.71 -23.00 42.78
CA LYS A 100 4.31 -21.64 43.11
C LYS A 100 3.88 -20.84 41.87
N VAL A 101 4.65 -20.93 40.79
CA VAL A 101 4.32 -20.31 39.49
C VAL A 101 3.01 -20.90 38.96
N ALA A 102 2.85 -22.22 38.99
CA ALA A 102 1.61 -22.87 38.56
C ALA A 102 0.38 -22.44 39.41
N ALA A 103 0.55 -22.29 40.72
CA ALA A 103 -0.51 -21.81 41.61
C ALA A 103 -0.87 -20.34 41.33
N ALA A 104 0.12 -19.46 41.16
CA ALA A 104 -0.09 -18.06 40.82
C ALA A 104 -0.74 -17.89 39.44
N ALA A 105 -0.30 -18.65 38.44
CA ALA A 105 -0.88 -18.70 37.10
C ALA A 105 -2.36 -19.09 37.14
N LYS A 106 -2.72 -20.11 37.95
CA LYS A 106 -4.11 -20.54 38.12
C LYS A 106 -5.00 -19.46 38.76
N LYS A 107 -4.47 -18.63 39.67
CA LYS A 107 -5.22 -17.48 40.24
C LYS A 107 -5.55 -16.47 39.14
N VAL A 108 -4.53 -16.10 38.34
CA VAL A 108 -4.67 -15.13 37.24
C VAL A 108 -5.70 -15.65 36.22
N LEU A 109 -5.56 -16.88 35.73
CA LEU A 109 -6.48 -17.47 34.74
C LEU A 109 -7.92 -17.55 35.26
N ARG A 110 -8.14 -17.88 36.54
CA ARG A 110 -9.48 -17.92 37.13
C ARG A 110 -10.18 -16.55 37.09
N ARG A 111 -9.41 -15.45 37.21
CA ARG A 111 -9.97 -14.10 37.09
C ARG A 111 -10.29 -13.73 35.65
N VAL A 112 -9.52 -14.21 34.68
CA VAL A 112 -9.82 -14.05 33.26
C VAL A 112 -11.12 -14.77 32.91
N ASP A 113 -11.32 -15.99 33.40
CA ASP A 113 -12.56 -16.73 33.19
C ASP A 113 -13.79 -16.04 33.80
N TRP A 114 -13.61 -15.38 34.95
CA TRP A 114 -14.65 -14.51 35.52
C TRP A 114 -14.94 -13.28 34.63
N LEU A 115 -13.91 -12.61 34.10
CA LEU A 115 -14.07 -11.48 33.18
C LEU A 115 -14.83 -11.88 31.90
N LYS A 116 -14.55 -13.07 31.35
CA LYS A 116 -15.30 -13.65 30.22
C LYS A 116 -16.78 -13.84 30.55
N LEU A 117 -17.05 -14.42 31.73
CA LEU A 117 -18.41 -14.73 32.17
C LEU A 117 -19.23 -13.46 32.44
N ALA A 118 -18.63 -12.48 33.13
CA ALA A 118 -19.24 -11.18 33.40
C ALA A 118 -19.59 -10.41 32.11
N ARG A 119 -18.78 -10.56 31.04
CA ARG A 119 -19.04 -9.94 29.73
C ARG A 119 -20.22 -10.59 29.00
N LYS A 120 -20.42 -11.91 29.15
CA LYS A 120 -21.56 -12.65 28.58
C LYS A 120 -22.90 -12.39 29.30
N THR A 121 -22.88 -12.04 30.59
CA THR A 121 -24.10 -11.88 31.39
C THR A 121 -24.42 -10.45 31.83
N GLY A 122 -23.55 -9.46 31.57
CA GLY A 122 -23.79 -8.07 32.01
C GLY A 122 -22.86 -7.03 31.39
N GLY A 123 -23.00 -6.77 30.09
CA GLY A 123 -22.20 -5.82 29.30
C GLY A 123 -22.25 -4.33 29.70
N LEU A 124 -22.72 -3.99 30.91
CA LEU A 124 -22.95 -2.60 31.33
C LEU A 124 -21.85 -2.01 32.24
N ALA A 125 -20.93 -2.82 32.79
CA ALA A 125 -20.05 -2.36 33.88
C ALA A 125 -18.66 -1.84 33.45
N LEU A 126 -18.22 -2.08 32.21
CA LEU A 126 -16.83 -1.80 31.78
C LEU A 126 -16.57 -0.31 31.44
N THR A 127 -17.62 0.46 31.18
CA THR A 127 -17.54 1.85 30.70
C THR A 127 -17.23 2.89 31.77
N ALA A 128 -17.47 2.57 33.05
CA ALA A 128 -17.21 3.49 34.15
C ALA A 128 -15.72 3.75 34.41
N PHE A 129 -14.81 2.91 33.87
CA PHE A 129 -13.38 2.97 34.19
C PHE A 129 -12.47 3.31 33.00
N THR A 130 -12.90 3.09 31.76
CA THR A 130 -12.08 3.36 30.55
C THR A 130 -12.14 4.82 30.09
N GLY A 131 -13.16 5.57 30.51
CA GLY A 131 -13.40 6.96 30.13
C GLY A 131 -13.93 7.14 28.70
N ILE A 132 -14.34 6.06 28.03
CA ILE A 132 -14.93 6.06 26.69
C ILE A 132 -16.15 5.13 26.70
N PRO A 133 -17.35 5.61 26.31
CA PRO A 133 -18.57 4.78 26.28
C PRO A 133 -18.49 3.70 25.19
N THR A 134 -18.99 2.49 25.49
CA THR A 134 -19.15 1.39 24.52
C THR A 134 -20.39 1.62 23.64
N MET A 135 -20.35 1.16 22.39
CA MET A 135 -21.40 1.37 21.39
C MET A 135 -22.81 0.91 21.83
N ASP A 136 -22.94 -0.15 22.63
CA ASP A 136 -24.23 -0.61 23.14
C ASP A 136 -24.89 0.36 24.12
N GLN A 137 -24.10 1.16 24.85
CA GLN A 137 -24.65 2.17 25.77
C GLN A 137 -25.06 3.44 25.04
N LEU A 138 -24.37 3.81 23.96
CA LEU A 138 -24.78 4.92 23.09
C LEU A 138 -26.11 4.61 22.39
N LYS A 139 -26.27 3.40 21.85
CA LYS A 139 -27.55 2.94 21.30
C LYS A 139 -28.65 2.88 22.35
N GLY A 140 -28.38 2.33 23.53
CA GLY A 140 -29.36 2.26 24.63
C GLY A 140 -29.84 3.65 25.10
N VAL A 141 -28.97 4.64 25.19
CA VAL A 141 -29.35 6.03 25.54
C VAL A 141 -30.13 6.70 24.40
N LEU A 142 -29.75 6.45 23.14
CA LEU A 142 -30.47 6.94 21.96
C LEU A 142 -31.86 6.32 21.81
N ASP A 143 -32.02 5.03 22.11
CA ASP A 143 -33.32 4.33 22.08
C ASP A 143 -34.25 4.80 23.21
N ILE A 144 -33.70 5.09 24.40
CA ILE A 144 -34.46 5.71 25.50
C ILE A 144 -34.92 7.13 25.11
N ALA A 145 -34.05 7.92 24.46
CA ALA A 145 -34.40 9.25 23.97
C ALA A 145 -35.42 9.20 22.83
N ALA A 146 -35.28 8.25 21.89
CA ALA A 146 -36.21 8.05 20.78
C ALA A 146 -37.59 7.54 21.26
N GLY A 147 -37.61 6.69 22.29
CA GLY A 147 -38.85 6.22 22.93
C GLY A 147 -39.61 7.31 23.68
N LEU A 148 -38.90 8.30 24.25
CA LEU A 148 -39.52 9.47 24.90
C LEU A 148 -40.08 10.49 23.90
N ILE A 149 -39.49 10.60 22.71
CA ILE A 149 -39.94 11.54 21.66
C ILE A 149 -41.13 10.97 20.87
N SER A 150 -41.27 9.65 20.80
CA SER A 150 -42.29 9.01 19.95
C SER A 150 -43.67 8.88 20.58
N ASN A 151 -43.84 8.98 21.91
CA ASN A 151 -45.16 8.99 22.57
C ASN A 151 -45.18 9.84 23.86
N PRO A 152 -45.47 11.16 23.78
CA PRO A 152 -45.43 12.06 24.94
C PRO A 152 -46.60 11.91 25.92
N GLN A 153 -47.64 11.12 25.58
CA GLN A 153 -48.93 11.13 26.31
C GLN A 153 -49.15 9.96 27.27
N GLU A 154 -48.32 8.91 27.27
CA GLU A 154 -48.52 7.75 28.18
C GLU A 154 -47.47 7.61 29.29
N THR A 155 -46.42 8.43 29.33
CA THR A 155 -45.29 8.24 30.26
C THR A 155 -45.23 9.20 31.46
N LEU A 156 -46.27 10.02 31.66
CA LEU A 156 -46.35 10.97 32.79
C LEU A 156 -47.36 10.53 33.88
N SER A 157 -47.64 9.24 34.03
CA SER A 157 -48.38 8.74 35.20
C SER A 157 -47.42 8.25 36.29
N ALA A 158 -47.68 8.62 37.55
CA ALA A 158 -46.91 8.18 38.71
C ALA A 158 -46.91 6.65 38.91
N GLU A 159 -47.85 5.94 38.27
CA GLU A 159 -47.90 4.48 38.24
C GLU A 159 -46.89 3.86 37.27
N GLY A 160 -46.57 4.53 36.15
CA GLY A 160 -45.53 4.11 35.21
C GLY A 160 -44.12 4.19 35.82
N ILE A 161 -43.86 5.23 36.61
CA ILE A 161 -42.60 5.39 37.35
C ILE A 161 -42.51 4.34 38.47
N LYS A 162 -43.60 4.04 39.18
CA LYS A 162 -43.64 2.96 40.18
C LYS A 162 -43.49 1.56 39.58
N ALA A 163 -44.01 1.31 38.38
CA ALA A 163 -43.83 0.03 37.69
C ALA A 163 -42.39 -0.15 37.20
N PHE A 164 -41.72 0.93 36.80
CA PHE A 164 -40.30 0.94 36.43
C PHE A 164 -39.38 0.75 37.64
N VAL A 165 -39.69 1.39 38.77
CA VAL A 165 -38.95 1.21 40.04
C VAL A 165 -39.26 -0.14 40.71
N GLY A 166 -40.48 -0.67 40.56
CA GLY A 166 -40.87 -1.99 41.08
C GLY A 166 -40.19 -3.14 40.34
N LYS A 167 -40.06 -3.07 39.01
CA LYS A 167 -39.29 -4.05 38.23
C LYS A 167 -37.77 -3.92 38.41
N ALA A 168 -37.26 -2.76 38.79
CA ALA A 168 -35.87 -2.61 39.21
C ALA A 168 -35.64 -3.10 40.66
N GLY A 169 -36.63 -2.93 41.55
CA GLY A 169 -36.57 -3.31 42.96
C GLY A 169 -36.59 -4.82 43.22
N ASP A 170 -37.28 -5.60 42.38
CA ASP A 170 -37.33 -7.07 42.49
C ASP A 170 -36.11 -7.77 41.85
N PHE A 171 -35.29 -7.06 41.07
CA PHE A 171 -33.99 -7.56 40.58
C PHE A 171 -32.80 -7.15 41.45
N ILE A 172 -33.01 -6.28 42.45
CA ILE A 172 -31.98 -5.82 43.39
C ILE A 172 -32.07 -6.57 44.74
N LYS A 173 -33.19 -7.24 45.03
CA LYS A 173 -33.35 -8.07 46.22
C LYS A 173 -33.09 -9.55 45.95
N GLU A 174 -31.84 -9.88 45.63
CA GLU A 174 -31.17 -11.15 45.98
C GLU A 174 -29.70 -11.12 45.51
N ALA A 175 -28.96 -10.09 45.92
CA ALA A 175 -27.50 -10.06 45.80
C ALA A 175 -26.86 -9.54 47.09
N ASP A 176 -27.37 -9.98 48.24
CA ASP A 176 -26.61 -10.00 49.50
C ASP A 176 -25.66 -11.22 49.47
N ALA A 177 -24.61 -11.13 48.66
CA ALA A 177 -23.41 -11.97 48.74
C ALA A 177 -22.26 -11.28 47.99
N GLU A 178 -21.49 -10.46 48.70
CA GLU A 178 -20.09 -10.07 48.40
C GLU A 178 -19.70 -9.94 46.91
N GLN A 179 -20.42 -9.15 46.12
CA GLN A 179 -19.98 -8.84 44.75
C GLN A 179 -18.85 -7.80 44.79
N GLU A 180 -17.60 -8.27 44.71
CA GLU A 180 -16.43 -7.42 44.51
C GLU A 180 -16.63 -6.54 43.26
N THR A 181 -16.45 -5.22 43.41
CA THR A 181 -16.65 -4.26 42.32
C THR A 181 -15.59 -4.43 41.22
N LEU A 182 -15.94 -4.20 39.95
CA LEU A 182 -15.04 -4.36 38.79
C LEU A 182 -13.64 -3.69 38.94
N PRO A 183 -13.49 -2.48 39.55
CA PRO A 183 -12.18 -1.91 39.83
C PRO A 183 -11.33 -2.78 40.78
N LYS A 184 -11.95 -3.40 41.79
CA LYS A 184 -11.25 -4.35 42.68
C LYS A 184 -10.76 -5.56 41.91
N HIS A 185 -11.51 -6.05 40.93
CA HIS A 185 -11.05 -7.15 40.07
C HIS A 185 -9.83 -6.77 39.22
N ILE A 186 -9.76 -5.56 38.66
CA ILE A 186 -8.59 -5.09 37.90
C ILE A 186 -7.38 -4.93 38.83
N HIS A 187 -7.55 -4.31 40.00
CA HIS A 187 -6.47 -4.19 40.98
C HIS A 187 -5.97 -5.55 41.45
N ALA A 188 -6.88 -6.47 41.73
CA ALA A 188 -6.52 -7.81 42.15
C ALA A 188 -5.84 -8.61 41.04
N PHE A 189 -6.28 -8.48 39.79
CA PHE A 189 -5.57 -9.02 38.63
C PHE A 189 -4.14 -8.51 38.56
N ARG A 190 -3.92 -7.19 38.69
CA ARG A 190 -2.57 -6.60 38.69
C ARG A 190 -1.71 -7.14 39.82
N ASN A 191 -2.28 -7.29 41.01
CA ASN A 191 -1.57 -7.84 42.17
C ASN A 191 -1.20 -9.31 41.95
N GLU A 192 -2.12 -10.12 41.44
CA GLU A 192 -1.90 -11.55 41.16
C GLU A 192 -0.90 -11.75 40.02
N PHE A 193 -0.94 -10.91 38.98
CA PHE A 193 0.05 -10.94 37.91
C PHE A 193 1.43 -10.49 38.40
N SER A 194 1.50 -9.49 39.28
CA SER A 194 2.75 -9.08 39.92
C SER A 194 3.31 -10.18 40.84
N GLU A 195 2.45 -10.90 41.56
CA GLU A 195 2.82 -12.09 42.34
C GLU A 195 3.38 -13.19 41.43
N LEU A 196 2.73 -13.44 40.28
CA LEU A 196 3.20 -14.39 39.27
C LEU A 196 4.60 -14.05 38.75
N LEU A 197 4.87 -12.78 38.39
CA LEU A 197 6.20 -12.34 37.95
C LEU A 197 7.27 -12.53 39.04
N LYS A 198 6.94 -12.22 40.29
CA LYS A 198 7.83 -12.41 41.45
C LYS A 198 8.16 -13.87 41.67
N GLU A 199 7.16 -14.75 41.67
CA GLU A 199 7.35 -16.20 41.85
C GLU A 199 8.09 -16.84 40.67
N ALA A 200 7.94 -16.29 39.46
CA ALA A 200 8.69 -16.70 38.27
C ALA A 200 10.15 -16.20 38.25
N GLN A 201 10.56 -15.37 39.21
CA GLN A 201 11.88 -14.72 39.26
C GLN A 201 12.21 -13.95 37.98
N ILE A 202 11.24 -13.15 37.50
CA ILE A 202 11.40 -12.29 36.34
C ILE A 202 11.55 -10.84 36.81
N ASP A 203 12.68 -10.24 36.48
CA ASP A 203 12.98 -8.84 36.80
C ASP A 203 12.36 -7.88 35.79
N LYS A 204 12.17 -8.33 34.54
CA LYS A 204 11.46 -7.57 33.51
C LYS A 204 10.73 -8.51 32.53
N LEU A 205 9.44 -8.26 32.30
CA LEU A 205 8.66 -8.88 31.22
C LEU A 205 8.62 -7.91 30.03
N VAL A 206 9.16 -8.32 28.89
CA VAL A 206 9.10 -7.59 27.62
C VAL A 206 8.09 -8.29 26.71
N VAL A 207 7.05 -7.57 26.29
CA VAL A 207 6.03 -8.07 25.36
C VAL A 207 6.17 -7.31 24.05
N ILE A 208 6.63 -8.01 23.03
CA ILE A 208 6.71 -7.50 21.66
C ILE A 208 5.35 -7.73 20.99
N VAL A 209 4.78 -6.68 20.41
CA VAL A 209 3.51 -6.72 19.69
C VAL A 209 3.77 -6.32 18.24
N ASP A 210 3.58 -7.23 17.30
CA ASP A 210 3.84 -7.00 15.87
C ASP A 210 2.59 -7.22 14.99
N ASP A 211 2.68 -6.78 13.74
CA ASP A 211 1.66 -6.93 12.68
C ASP A 211 0.28 -6.34 13.03
N LEU A 212 0.21 -5.34 13.93
CA LEU A 212 -1.04 -4.61 14.20
C LEU A 212 -1.59 -3.89 12.95
N ASP A 213 -0.70 -3.48 12.05
CA ASP A 213 -1.05 -2.82 10.80
C ASP A 213 -1.65 -3.78 9.75
N ARG A 214 -1.68 -5.10 10.02
CA ARG A 214 -2.38 -6.09 9.18
C ARG A 214 -3.75 -6.49 9.70
N CYS A 215 -4.06 -6.18 10.96
CA CYS A 215 -5.34 -6.51 11.57
C CYS A 215 -6.48 -5.62 11.02
N LEU A 216 -7.69 -6.17 11.02
CA LEU A 216 -8.91 -5.40 10.94
C LEU A 216 -8.95 -4.31 12.04
N PRO A 217 -9.58 -3.15 11.77
CA PRO A 217 -9.69 -2.04 12.71
C PRO A 217 -10.11 -2.44 14.13
N GLU A 218 -11.13 -3.28 14.27
CA GLU A 218 -11.65 -3.72 15.56
C GLU A 218 -10.60 -4.53 16.35
N THR A 219 -9.97 -5.52 15.69
CA THR A 219 -8.92 -6.35 16.30
C THR A 219 -7.69 -5.54 16.71
N ALA A 220 -7.29 -4.55 15.90
CA ALA A 220 -6.17 -3.66 16.23
C ALA A 220 -6.46 -2.86 17.50
N ILE A 221 -7.67 -2.29 17.63
CA ILE A 221 -8.08 -1.54 18.82
C ILE A 221 -8.22 -2.46 20.03
N ASP A 222 -8.85 -3.63 19.89
CA ASP A 222 -8.98 -4.59 20.98
C ASP A 222 -7.62 -5.04 21.51
N THR A 223 -6.63 -5.22 20.63
CA THR A 223 -5.25 -5.54 21.00
C THR A 223 -4.58 -4.39 21.75
N LEU A 224 -4.74 -3.15 21.28
CA LEU A 224 -4.23 -1.95 21.96
C LEU A 224 -4.87 -1.76 23.34
N GLU A 225 -6.18 -2.03 23.46
CA GLU A 225 -6.88 -2.01 24.75
C GLU A 225 -6.45 -3.14 25.68
N ALA A 226 -6.14 -4.32 25.13
CA ALA A 226 -5.59 -5.43 25.90
C ALA A 226 -4.27 -5.03 26.54
N ILE A 227 -3.36 -4.46 25.75
CA ILE A 227 -2.07 -3.94 26.21
C ILE A 227 -2.30 -2.95 27.36
N ARG A 228 -3.26 -2.01 27.21
CA ARG A 228 -3.62 -1.02 28.25
C ARG A 228 -3.93 -1.62 29.62
N LEU A 229 -4.52 -2.83 29.68
CA LEU A 229 -4.81 -3.50 30.95
C LEU A 229 -3.53 -3.85 31.72
N PHE A 230 -2.45 -4.15 31.00
CA PHE A 230 -1.14 -4.51 31.54
C PHE A 230 -0.20 -3.32 31.73
N LEU A 231 -0.44 -2.17 31.08
CA LEU A 231 0.43 -0.97 31.11
C LEU A 231 0.67 -0.35 32.51
N PHE A 232 0.12 -0.94 33.56
CA PHE A 232 0.29 -0.47 34.93
C PHE A 232 0.82 -1.56 35.88
N VAL A 233 1.22 -2.72 35.34
CA VAL A 233 1.92 -3.73 36.13
C VAL A 233 3.41 -3.39 36.14
N GLU A 234 3.97 -3.21 37.33
CA GLU A 234 5.40 -3.00 37.52
C GLU A 234 6.21 -4.09 36.79
N LYS A 235 7.42 -3.73 36.37
CA LYS A 235 8.34 -4.65 35.67
C LYS A 235 7.88 -5.14 34.30
N THR A 236 6.90 -4.48 33.68
CA THR A 236 6.48 -4.79 32.30
C THR A 236 6.98 -3.75 31.30
N ALA A 237 7.26 -4.17 30.07
CA ALA A 237 7.57 -3.32 28.95
C ALA A 237 6.86 -3.84 27.70
N PHE A 238 6.11 -2.99 27.01
CA PHE A 238 5.46 -3.31 25.75
C PHE A 238 6.19 -2.62 24.61
N VAL A 239 6.55 -3.37 23.57
CA VAL A 239 7.17 -2.82 22.37
C VAL A 239 6.28 -3.10 21.18
N ILE A 240 5.69 -2.06 20.60
CA ILE A 240 4.62 -2.17 19.61
C ILE A 240 5.13 -1.74 18.24
N GLY A 241 5.21 -2.67 17.29
CA GLY A 241 5.43 -2.38 15.88
C GLY A 241 4.13 -2.03 15.18
N ALA A 242 3.98 -0.77 14.76
CA ALA A 242 2.76 -0.34 14.05
C ALA A 242 3.02 0.82 13.09
N ASP A 243 2.25 0.84 11.99
CA ASP A 243 2.13 2.00 11.11
C ASP A 243 1.15 3.02 11.73
N GLU A 244 1.62 4.24 11.99
CA GLU A 244 0.82 5.33 12.59
C GLU A 244 -0.47 5.61 11.81
N ALA A 245 -0.41 5.57 10.47
CA ALA A 245 -1.56 5.89 9.62
C ALA A 245 -2.62 4.79 9.68
N MET A 246 -2.20 3.53 9.76
CA MET A 246 -3.11 2.39 9.88
C MET A 246 -3.80 2.37 11.24
N ILE A 247 -3.07 2.67 12.33
CA ILE A 247 -3.71 2.79 13.64
C ILE A 247 -4.65 4.00 13.70
N GLU A 248 -4.29 5.13 13.09
CA GLU A 248 -5.18 6.28 12.99
C GLU A 248 -6.49 5.94 12.25
N TYR A 249 -6.39 5.18 11.16
CA TYR A 249 -7.55 4.63 10.46
C TYR A 249 -8.40 3.70 11.36
N ALA A 250 -7.75 2.80 12.09
CA ALA A 250 -8.43 1.87 12.99
C ALA A 250 -9.22 2.62 14.10
N VAL A 251 -8.61 3.64 14.70
CA VAL A 251 -9.25 4.45 15.74
C VAL A 251 -10.45 5.23 15.18
N ARG A 252 -10.33 5.81 13.97
CA ARG A 252 -11.44 6.55 13.33
C ARG A 252 -12.62 5.65 12.97
N ASN A 253 -12.38 4.42 12.54
CA ASN A 253 -13.46 3.47 12.27
C ASN A 253 -14.15 3.01 13.56
N HIS A 254 -13.38 2.79 14.62
CA HIS A 254 -13.93 2.35 15.90
C HIS A 254 -14.71 3.46 16.62
N PHE A 255 -14.34 4.73 16.39
CA PHE A 255 -15.07 5.89 16.89
C PHE A 255 -15.50 6.80 15.72
N PRO A 256 -16.65 6.52 15.08
CA PRO A 256 -17.11 7.28 13.91
C PRO A 256 -17.55 8.72 14.25
N ASP A 257 -18.08 8.95 15.46
CA ASP A 257 -18.57 10.25 15.93
C ASP A 257 -17.54 10.99 16.81
N LEU A 258 -16.26 10.99 16.39
CA LEU A 258 -15.24 11.69 17.15
C LEU A 258 -15.46 13.21 17.10
N PRO A 259 -15.44 13.90 18.25
CA PRO A 259 -15.49 15.36 18.26
C PRO A 259 -14.32 15.92 17.45
N GLN A 260 -14.57 16.98 16.68
CA GLN A 260 -13.49 17.71 16.01
C GLN A 260 -12.45 18.10 17.05
N SER A 261 -11.20 17.69 16.84
CA SER A 261 -10.11 17.97 17.76
C SER A 261 -10.00 19.48 17.99
N GLN A 262 -9.97 19.92 19.24
CA GLN A 262 -9.75 21.32 19.61
C GLN A 262 -8.26 21.72 19.58
N GLY A 263 -7.41 20.94 18.91
CA GLY A 263 -5.95 21.17 18.83
C GLY A 263 -5.34 20.73 17.48
N PRO A 264 -4.01 20.87 17.32
CA PRO A 264 -3.31 20.61 16.06
C PRO A 264 -3.23 19.12 15.68
N LEU A 265 -3.42 18.22 16.65
CA LEU A 265 -3.38 16.77 16.44
C LEU A 265 -4.79 16.19 16.32
N SER A 266 -4.95 15.13 15.51
CA SER A 266 -6.22 14.39 15.45
C SER A 266 -6.50 13.67 16.78
N TYR A 267 -7.78 13.39 17.07
CA TYR A 267 -8.14 12.58 18.24
C TYR A 267 -7.42 11.23 18.25
N ALA A 268 -7.25 10.62 17.07
CA ALA A 268 -6.56 9.34 16.94
C ALA A 268 -5.08 9.42 17.34
N ARG A 269 -4.39 10.53 17.02
CA ARG A 269 -3.02 10.76 17.52
C ARG A 269 -2.98 10.95 19.03
N ASN A 270 -3.92 11.70 19.60
CA ASN A 270 -4.03 11.84 21.05
C ASN A 270 -4.32 10.50 21.76
N TYR A 271 -5.07 9.60 21.10
CA TYR A 271 -5.30 8.24 21.60
C TYR A 271 -4.00 7.43 21.63
N LEU A 272 -3.22 7.49 20.55
CA LEU A 272 -1.90 6.84 20.45
C LEU A 272 -0.90 7.38 21.48
N GLU A 273 -0.80 8.70 21.67
CA GLU A 273 0.10 9.32 22.65
C GLU A 273 -0.19 8.88 24.09
N LYS A 274 -1.45 8.56 24.41
CA LYS A 274 -1.82 8.05 25.74
C LYS A 274 -1.40 6.60 25.96
N LEU A 275 -1.30 5.81 24.89
CA LEU A 275 -0.93 4.40 24.96
C LEU A 275 0.58 4.22 24.82
N ILE A 276 1.20 4.93 23.90
CA ILE A 276 2.63 4.85 23.57
C ILE A 276 3.35 5.98 24.30
N GLN A 277 4.06 5.66 25.37
CA GLN A 277 4.82 6.67 26.11
C GLN A 277 6.09 7.10 25.39
N VAL A 278 6.74 6.20 24.64
CA VAL A 278 7.99 6.48 23.93
C VAL A 278 7.91 6.06 22.47
N PRO A 279 7.74 7.02 21.52
CA PRO A 279 7.75 6.72 20.10
C PRO A 279 9.18 6.70 19.54
N PHE A 280 9.57 5.62 18.88
CA PHE A 280 10.76 5.47 18.05
C PHE A 280 10.35 5.33 16.59
N ARG A 281 10.84 6.21 15.72
CA ARG A 281 10.54 6.15 14.29
C ARG A 281 11.75 5.62 13.53
N ILE A 282 11.54 4.57 12.74
CA ILE A 282 12.57 4.04 11.84
C ILE A 282 12.76 5.06 10.70
N PRO A 283 13.99 5.55 10.49
CA PRO A 283 14.27 6.49 9.40
C PRO A 283 14.20 5.79 8.04
N ALA A 284 13.73 6.52 7.03
CA ALA A 284 13.85 6.09 5.64
C ALA A 284 15.33 6.04 5.23
N LEU A 285 15.69 5.11 4.35
CA LEU A 285 17.07 4.96 3.89
C LEU A 285 17.47 6.12 2.97
N GLY A 286 18.61 6.75 3.26
CA GLY A 286 19.26 7.65 2.33
C GLY A 286 19.89 6.90 1.15
N SER A 287 20.53 7.65 0.25
CA SER A 287 21.18 7.09 -0.93
C SER A 287 22.37 6.18 -0.57
N LEU A 288 23.12 6.54 0.48
CA LEU A 288 24.24 5.75 0.96
C LEU A 288 23.78 4.43 1.58
N GLU A 289 22.81 4.48 2.50
CA GLU A 289 22.27 3.29 3.15
C GLU A 289 21.60 2.37 2.11
N THR A 290 20.88 2.94 1.14
CA THR A 290 20.32 2.17 0.01
C THR A 290 21.41 1.46 -0.79
N ARG A 291 22.57 2.10 -0.98
CA ARG A 291 23.72 1.50 -1.69
C ARG A 291 24.27 0.31 -0.91
N VAL A 292 24.62 0.55 0.35
CA VAL A 292 25.15 -0.49 1.25
C VAL A 292 24.18 -1.67 1.32
N TYR A 293 22.90 -1.40 1.51
CA TYR A 293 21.86 -2.42 1.57
C TYR A 293 21.75 -3.24 0.28
N THR A 294 21.74 -2.57 -0.88
CA THR A 294 21.65 -3.24 -2.19
C THR A 294 22.86 -4.14 -2.41
N THR A 295 24.07 -3.64 -2.11
CA THR A 295 25.31 -4.42 -2.22
C THR A 295 25.28 -5.64 -1.30
N LEU A 296 24.89 -5.46 -0.03
CA LEU A 296 24.82 -6.57 0.93
C LEU A 296 23.77 -7.61 0.55
N LEU A 297 22.57 -7.21 0.09
CA LEU A 297 21.53 -8.15 -0.36
C LEU A 297 22.01 -9.03 -1.51
N LEU A 298 22.66 -8.43 -2.50
CA LEU A 298 23.17 -9.15 -3.67
C LEU A 298 24.36 -10.04 -3.30
N ALA A 299 25.27 -9.55 -2.44
CA ALA A 299 26.39 -10.33 -1.93
C ALA A 299 25.94 -11.51 -1.07
N GLU A 300 24.98 -11.31 -0.17
CA GLU A 300 24.37 -12.37 0.66
C GLU A 300 23.75 -13.46 -0.21
N ASN A 301 22.96 -13.07 -1.22
CA ASN A 301 22.32 -14.02 -2.13
C ASN A 301 23.33 -14.79 -2.99
N ALA A 302 24.51 -14.24 -3.26
CA ALA A 302 25.53 -14.89 -4.06
C ALA A 302 26.48 -15.79 -3.24
N LEU A 303 26.94 -15.32 -2.08
CA LEU A 303 27.94 -15.99 -1.24
C LEU A 303 27.31 -16.83 -0.13
N GLY A 304 26.12 -16.46 0.33
CA GLY A 304 25.45 -17.01 1.51
C GLY A 304 25.78 -16.24 2.80
N PRO A 305 24.88 -16.28 3.80
CA PRO A 305 24.98 -15.45 5.02
C PRO A 305 26.12 -15.85 5.97
N THR A 306 26.62 -17.08 5.88
CA THR A 306 27.69 -17.61 6.75
C THR A 306 29.07 -17.58 6.09
N HIS A 307 29.15 -17.11 4.84
CA HIS A 307 30.41 -17.07 4.11
C HIS A 307 31.33 -15.99 4.67
N LYS A 308 32.61 -16.31 4.89
CA LYS A 308 33.58 -15.41 5.54
C LYS A 308 33.71 -14.05 4.84
N GLN A 309 33.82 -14.04 3.51
CA GLN A 309 33.89 -12.78 2.75
C GLN A 309 32.62 -11.93 2.94
N PHE A 310 31.45 -12.54 3.08
CA PHE A 310 30.21 -11.81 3.34
C PHE A 310 30.17 -11.26 4.77
N THR A 311 30.58 -12.05 5.77
CA THR A 311 30.65 -11.57 7.16
C THR A 311 31.64 -10.42 7.31
N ASP A 312 32.79 -10.48 6.64
CA ASP A 312 33.79 -9.41 6.65
C ASP A 312 33.23 -8.12 6.01
N LEU A 313 32.49 -8.24 4.90
CA LEU A 313 31.77 -7.12 4.28
C LEU A 313 30.67 -6.54 5.19
N LEU A 314 29.94 -7.40 5.89
CA LEU A 314 28.87 -6.99 6.80
C LEU A 314 29.42 -6.18 7.98
N GLU A 315 30.52 -6.62 8.60
CA GLU A 315 31.16 -5.87 9.67
C GLU A 315 31.69 -4.52 9.15
N LYS A 316 32.34 -4.50 7.98
CA LYS A 316 32.78 -3.23 7.38
C LYS A 316 31.61 -2.30 7.08
N ALA A 317 30.51 -2.83 6.55
CA ALA A 317 29.32 -2.05 6.27
C ALA A 317 28.75 -1.39 7.53
N ARG A 318 28.75 -2.10 8.66
CA ARG A 318 28.32 -1.53 9.95
C ARG A 318 29.20 -0.37 10.37
N GLU A 319 30.53 -0.48 10.24
CA GLU A 319 31.45 0.63 10.53
C GLU A 319 31.13 1.87 9.67
N GLU A 320 30.93 1.67 8.37
CA GLU A 320 30.60 2.75 7.43
C GLU A 320 29.24 3.40 7.76
N MET A 321 28.25 2.61 8.20
CA MET A 321 26.92 3.08 8.59
C MET A 321 26.86 3.78 9.96
N GLN A 322 27.92 3.74 10.77
CA GLN A 322 27.95 4.52 12.03
C GLN A 322 27.96 6.03 11.79
N ARG A 323 28.61 6.46 10.70
CA ARG A 323 28.76 7.88 10.32
C ARG A 323 28.58 8.05 8.82
N PRO A 324 27.36 7.82 8.29
CA PRO A 324 27.11 7.82 6.84
C PRO A 324 27.45 9.17 6.18
N TRP A 325 27.42 10.28 6.90
CA TRP A 325 27.79 11.61 6.37
C TRP A 325 29.30 11.81 6.14
N LEU A 326 30.16 10.93 6.65
CA LEU A 326 31.62 10.93 6.40
C LEU A 326 32.05 9.76 5.52
N SER A 327 31.15 8.81 5.26
CA SER A 327 31.43 7.54 4.60
C SER A 327 31.07 7.59 3.12
N SER A 328 31.84 6.86 2.31
CA SER A 328 31.52 6.52 0.92
C SER A 328 30.66 5.26 0.77
N GLY A 329 30.34 4.59 1.89
CA GLY A 329 29.64 3.31 1.95
C GLY A 329 30.51 2.16 1.43
N LEU A 330 29.86 1.11 0.95
CA LEU A 330 30.52 -0.02 0.28
C LEU A 330 30.76 0.30 -1.20
N ASP A 331 31.77 1.14 -1.47
CA ASP A 331 32.26 1.35 -2.83
C ASP A 331 33.32 0.31 -3.22
N ARG A 332 33.76 0.34 -4.49
CA ARG A 332 34.74 -0.63 -4.99
C ARG A 332 36.06 -0.58 -4.21
N LYS A 333 36.49 0.59 -3.72
CA LYS A 333 37.75 0.73 -2.98
C LYS A 333 37.63 0.03 -1.62
N VAL A 334 36.57 0.33 -0.88
CA VAL A 334 36.30 -0.26 0.44
C VAL A 334 36.17 -1.78 0.31
N VAL A 335 35.46 -2.29 -0.70
CA VAL A 335 35.33 -3.73 -0.92
C VAL A 335 36.67 -4.39 -1.29
N SER A 336 37.51 -3.75 -2.11
CA SER A 336 38.86 -4.25 -2.43
C SER A 336 39.74 -4.36 -1.18
N GLU A 337 39.67 -3.36 -0.29
CA GLU A 337 40.44 -3.35 0.95
C GLU A 337 40.01 -4.49 1.90
N VAL A 338 38.71 -4.74 2.04
CA VAL A 338 38.17 -5.82 2.89
C VAL A 338 38.51 -7.20 2.32
N LEU A 339 38.32 -7.38 1.01
CA LEU A 339 38.49 -8.66 0.33
C LEU A 339 39.92 -8.90 -0.18
N LYS A 340 40.85 -7.96 0.06
CA LYS A 340 42.26 -8.04 -0.36
C LYS A 340 42.42 -8.28 -1.86
N ASP A 341 41.68 -7.52 -2.67
CA ASP A 341 41.59 -7.62 -4.12
C ASP A 341 41.03 -8.96 -4.67
N ASP A 342 40.66 -9.91 -3.82
CA ASP A 342 39.96 -11.13 -4.20
C ASP A 342 38.44 -10.92 -4.16
N ILE A 343 37.93 -10.12 -5.11
CA ILE A 343 36.50 -9.82 -5.23
C ILE A 343 35.83 -10.89 -6.10
N PRO A 344 34.91 -11.71 -5.55
CA PRO A 344 34.14 -12.66 -6.34
C PRO A 344 33.35 -11.93 -7.44
N GLU A 345 33.29 -12.52 -8.64
CA GLU A 345 32.53 -11.95 -9.77
C GLU A 345 31.09 -11.54 -9.38
N PRO A 346 30.32 -12.32 -8.59
CA PRO A 346 28.98 -11.90 -8.17
C PRO A 346 28.96 -10.65 -7.29
N VAL A 347 29.99 -10.42 -6.48
CA VAL A 347 30.15 -9.23 -5.63
C VAL A 347 30.54 -8.01 -6.49
N ASP A 348 31.39 -8.19 -7.49
CA ASP A 348 31.72 -7.12 -8.44
C ASP A 348 30.49 -6.69 -9.24
N GLN A 349 29.67 -7.65 -9.68
CA GLN A 349 28.39 -7.38 -10.32
C GLN A 349 27.43 -6.64 -9.37
N ALA A 350 27.40 -6.99 -8.08
CA ALA A 350 26.59 -6.29 -7.08
C ALA A 350 27.01 -4.82 -6.92
N LEU A 351 28.31 -4.54 -6.90
CA LEU A 351 28.86 -3.19 -6.86
C LEU A 351 28.47 -2.37 -8.08
N LEU A 352 28.53 -2.94 -9.28
CA LEU A 352 28.13 -2.26 -10.52
C LEU A 352 26.64 -1.92 -10.52
N ILE A 353 25.79 -2.89 -10.14
CA ILE A 353 24.34 -2.68 -10.06
C ILE A 353 24.03 -1.60 -9.02
N SER A 354 24.60 -1.71 -7.82
CA SER A 354 24.34 -0.73 -6.76
C SER A 354 24.84 0.67 -7.14
N ALA A 355 26.01 0.81 -7.74
CA ALA A 355 26.53 2.11 -8.15
C ALA A 355 25.60 2.84 -9.14
N HIS A 356 25.01 2.11 -10.09
CA HIS A 356 24.21 2.69 -11.17
C HIS A 356 22.73 2.84 -10.81
N VAL A 357 22.17 1.89 -10.07
CA VAL A 357 20.72 1.79 -9.83
C VAL A 357 20.32 2.54 -8.57
N THR A 358 21.18 2.61 -7.56
CA THR A 358 20.85 3.15 -6.25
C THR A 358 20.34 4.60 -6.27
N PRO A 359 20.91 5.57 -7.03
CA PRO A 359 20.43 6.95 -6.99
C PRO A 359 18.93 7.06 -7.35
N LEU A 360 18.53 6.41 -8.43
CA LEU A 360 17.13 6.39 -8.90
C LEU A 360 16.26 5.48 -8.03
N LEU A 361 16.82 4.37 -7.54
CA LEU A 361 16.10 3.45 -6.67
C LEU A 361 15.79 4.09 -5.32
N SER A 362 16.72 4.82 -4.71
CA SER A 362 16.52 5.53 -3.45
C SER A 362 15.44 6.61 -3.60
N ALA A 363 15.51 7.43 -4.66
CA ALA A 363 14.51 8.45 -4.95
C ALA A 363 13.12 7.84 -5.24
N GLY A 364 13.06 6.82 -6.09
CA GLY A 364 11.80 6.18 -6.50
C GLY A 364 11.14 5.37 -5.39
N THR A 365 11.92 4.65 -4.59
CA THR A 365 11.41 3.85 -3.45
C THR A 365 11.22 4.68 -2.18
N ARG A 366 11.65 5.94 -2.16
CA ARG A 366 11.70 6.80 -0.98
C ARG A 366 12.43 6.13 0.20
N GLY A 367 13.48 5.37 -0.11
CA GLY A 367 14.28 4.66 0.89
C GLY A 367 13.58 3.48 1.58
N ASN A 368 12.53 2.89 0.98
CA ASN A 368 11.81 1.77 1.59
C ASN A 368 12.52 0.41 1.30
N PRO A 369 13.03 -0.30 2.32
CA PRO A 369 13.78 -1.56 2.16
C PRO A 369 13.03 -2.65 1.40
N ARG A 370 11.73 -2.81 1.66
CA ARG A 370 10.88 -3.80 0.98
C ARG A 370 10.73 -3.49 -0.50
N GLN A 371 10.55 -2.22 -0.85
CA GLN A 371 10.42 -1.81 -2.25
C GLN A 371 11.72 -2.05 -3.03
N ILE A 372 12.88 -1.86 -2.38
CA ILE A 372 14.22 -2.20 -2.89
C ILE A 372 14.34 -3.71 -3.13
N LYS A 373 14.06 -4.55 -2.13
CA LYS A 373 14.07 -6.02 -2.28
C LYS A 373 13.15 -6.48 -3.42
N ARG A 374 11.92 -5.96 -3.49
CA ARG A 374 10.96 -6.26 -4.56
C ARG A 374 11.51 -5.89 -5.94
N PHE A 375 12.17 -4.73 -6.06
CA PHE A 375 12.80 -4.33 -7.31
C PHE A 375 13.86 -5.34 -7.76
N LEU A 376 14.78 -5.70 -6.85
CA LEU A 376 15.86 -6.64 -7.14
C LEU A 376 15.33 -8.04 -7.47
N ASN A 377 14.32 -8.52 -6.74
CA ASN A 377 13.65 -9.79 -7.04
C ASN A 377 13.01 -9.79 -8.43
N SER A 378 12.28 -8.74 -8.80
CA SER A 378 11.71 -8.62 -10.15
C SER A 378 12.80 -8.60 -11.22
N MET A 379 13.93 -7.94 -10.96
CA MET A 379 15.05 -7.86 -11.91
C MET A 379 15.69 -9.23 -12.11
N MET A 380 15.96 -9.94 -11.01
CA MET A 380 16.47 -11.30 -11.05
C MET A 380 15.50 -12.19 -11.83
N LEU A 381 14.21 -12.22 -11.45
CA LEU A 381 13.20 -13.05 -12.10
C LEU A 381 13.15 -12.83 -13.63
N ARG A 382 13.22 -11.58 -14.08
CA ARG A 382 13.21 -11.24 -15.51
C ARG A 382 14.46 -11.71 -16.24
N GLN A 383 15.60 -11.69 -15.58
CA GLN A 383 16.81 -12.31 -16.11
C GLN A 383 16.67 -13.85 -16.20
N ALA A 384 16.12 -14.53 -15.18
CA ALA A 384 15.86 -15.97 -15.29
C ALA A 384 14.92 -16.30 -16.45
N ILE A 385 13.90 -15.47 -16.67
CA ILE A 385 12.99 -15.65 -17.80
C ILE A 385 13.75 -15.52 -19.13
N ALA A 386 14.69 -14.58 -19.24
CA ALA A 386 15.53 -14.44 -20.43
C ALA A 386 16.45 -15.66 -20.64
N GLU A 387 17.11 -16.12 -19.57
CA GLU A 387 17.96 -17.30 -19.57
C GLU A 387 17.17 -18.56 -19.98
N ALA A 388 16.01 -18.78 -19.38
CA ALA A 388 15.13 -19.91 -19.68
C ALA A 388 14.57 -19.87 -21.12
N ARG A 389 14.47 -18.69 -21.72
CA ARG A 389 14.04 -18.50 -23.11
C ARG A 389 15.20 -18.47 -24.12
N GLY A 390 16.45 -18.62 -23.64
CA GLY A 390 17.64 -18.76 -24.50
C GLY A 390 18.25 -17.45 -25.00
N PHE A 391 17.88 -16.30 -24.46
CA PHE A 391 18.47 -14.98 -24.80
C PHE A 391 19.04 -14.25 -23.57
N GLY A 392 19.34 -14.98 -22.50
CA GLY A 392 19.89 -14.42 -21.25
C GLY A 392 21.17 -13.60 -21.47
N ASP A 393 22.04 -14.05 -22.39
CA ASP A 393 23.31 -13.37 -22.74
C ASP A 393 23.10 -12.00 -23.41
N GLU A 394 21.91 -11.74 -23.97
CA GLU A 394 21.55 -10.45 -24.55
C GLU A 394 21.13 -9.42 -23.47
N ILE A 395 20.83 -9.88 -22.25
CA ILE A 395 20.32 -9.04 -21.15
C ILE A 395 21.45 -8.63 -20.20
N LYS A 396 21.83 -7.36 -20.27
CA LYS A 396 22.75 -6.73 -19.32
C LYS A 396 21.96 -6.24 -18.10
N ARG A 397 22.30 -6.73 -16.90
CA ARG A 397 21.61 -6.35 -15.64
C ARG A 397 21.48 -4.83 -15.42
N PRO A 398 22.51 -3.99 -15.65
CA PRO A 398 22.38 -2.55 -15.44
C PRO A 398 21.39 -1.90 -16.42
N VAL A 399 21.34 -2.37 -17.67
CA VAL A 399 20.38 -1.90 -18.68
C VAL A 399 18.96 -2.31 -18.30
N LEU A 400 18.78 -3.59 -17.92
CA LEU A 400 17.49 -4.10 -17.43
C LEU A 400 17.00 -3.28 -16.24
N ALA A 401 17.85 -3.05 -15.24
CA ALA A 401 17.50 -2.25 -14.07
C ALA A 401 17.07 -0.83 -14.46
N LYS A 402 17.81 -0.15 -15.35
CA LYS A 402 17.45 1.20 -15.82
C LYS A 402 16.07 1.23 -16.48
N ILE A 403 15.76 0.26 -17.34
CA ILE A 403 14.43 0.16 -17.99
C ILE A 403 13.33 -0.14 -16.96
N MET A 404 13.58 -1.04 -16.02
CA MET A 404 12.65 -1.36 -14.95
C MET A 404 12.35 -0.18 -14.01
N LEU A 405 13.32 0.72 -13.81
CA LEU A 405 13.10 1.96 -13.06
C LEU A 405 12.11 2.87 -13.78
N ALA A 406 12.20 2.99 -15.11
CA ALA A 406 11.22 3.71 -15.93
C ALA A 406 9.84 3.05 -15.84
N GLU A 407 9.77 1.73 -16.02
CA GLU A 407 8.52 0.94 -15.91
C GLU A 407 7.80 1.20 -14.58
N ARG A 408 8.55 1.24 -13.47
CA ARG A 408 7.98 1.33 -12.12
C ARG A 408 7.64 2.74 -11.68
N PHE A 409 8.50 3.71 -11.98
CA PHE A 409 8.40 5.06 -11.40
C PHE A 409 7.89 6.11 -12.40
N TYR A 410 7.94 5.82 -13.70
CA TYR A 410 7.32 6.67 -14.72
C TYR A 410 6.69 5.85 -15.84
N PRO A 411 5.55 5.16 -15.58
CA PRO A 411 4.95 4.21 -16.51
C PRO A 411 4.64 4.79 -17.89
N THR A 412 4.16 6.04 -17.96
CA THR A 412 3.86 6.71 -19.23
C THR A 412 5.11 6.96 -20.07
N PHE A 413 6.25 7.29 -19.44
CA PHE A 413 7.54 7.40 -20.14
C PHE A 413 8.03 6.04 -20.62
N TYR A 414 7.89 4.98 -19.81
CA TYR A 414 8.20 3.62 -20.23
C TYR A 414 7.35 3.16 -21.42
N GLU A 415 6.04 3.42 -21.42
CA GLU A 415 5.16 3.09 -22.54
C GLU A 415 5.60 3.76 -23.84
N GLN A 416 6.09 5.00 -23.75
CA GLN A 416 6.63 5.72 -24.90
C GLN A 416 7.93 5.07 -25.40
N ILE A 417 8.87 4.69 -24.49
CA ILE A 417 10.05 3.90 -24.86
C ILE A 417 9.64 2.61 -25.57
N VAL A 418 8.66 1.87 -25.04
CA VAL A 418 8.18 0.61 -25.64
C VAL A 418 7.64 0.82 -27.06
N ARG A 419 6.89 1.91 -27.29
CA ARG A 419 6.37 2.25 -28.63
C ARG A 419 7.50 2.54 -29.61
N GLU A 420 8.47 3.36 -29.22
CA GLU A 420 9.64 3.69 -30.04
C GLU A 420 10.52 2.47 -30.34
N VAL A 421 10.73 1.59 -29.36
CA VAL A 421 11.47 0.33 -29.57
C VAL A 421 10.72 -0.61 -30.51
N SER A 422 9.38 -0.62 -30.45
CA SER A 422 8.54 -1.49 -31.30
C SER A 422 8.45 -0.98 -32.75
N SER A 423 8.50 0.33 -32.97
CA SER A 423 8.49 0.95 -34.30
C SER A 423 9.86 0.95 -34.98
N HIS A 424 10.95 0.78 -34.21
CA HIS A 424 12.32 0.85 -34.72
C HIS A 424 12.88 -0.52 -35.14
N ASN A 425 13.34 -0.64 -36.40
CA ASN A 425 13.80 -1.90 -37.02
C ASN A 425 14.91 -2.65 -36.26
N LYS A 426 15.80 -1.91 -35.59
CA LYS A 426 16.93 -2.49 -34.80
C LYS A 426 16.75 -2.38 -33.28
N GLY A 427 15.61 -1.89 -32.80
CA GLY A 427 15.39 -1.70 -31.36
C GLY A 427 16.24 -0.62 -30.67
N LYS A 428 16.82 0.32 -31.43
CA LYS A 428 17.71 1.40 -30.98
C LYS A 428 17.12 2.77 -31.32
N PRO A 429 16.08 3.25 -30.61
CA PRO A 429 15.36 4.45 -30.98
C PRO A 429 16.23 5.72 -30.85
N GLU A 430 16.39 6.48 -31.93
CA GLU A 430 17.22 7.69 -31.97
C GLU A 430 16.73 8.78 -31.03
N VAL A 431 15.42 8.85 -30.78
CA VAL A 431 14.79 9.80 -29.85
C VAL A 431 15.34 9.62 -28.43
N LEU A 432 15.61 8.38 -28.02
CA LEU A 432 16.17 8.10 -26.70
C LEU A 432 17.62 8.56 -26.60
N ALA A 433 18.41 8.37 -27.66
CA ALA A 433 19.78 8.86 -27.74
C ALA A 433 19.85 10.39 -27.65
N GLN A 434 18.97 11.09 -28.37
CA GLN A 434 18.85 12.56 -28.31
C GLN A 434 18.48 13.04 -26.91
N PHE A 435 17.55 12.36 -26.24
CA PHE A 435 17.16 12.70 -24.88
C PHE A 435 18.30 12.51 -23.87
N GLU A 436 19.02 11.38 -23.93
CA GLU A 436 20.19 11.13 -23.07
C GLU A 436 21.31 12.15 -23.30
N GLU A 437 21.53 12.58 -24.55
CA GLU A 437 22.51 13.60 -24.90
C GLU A 437 22.10 14.98 -24.36
N GLN A 438 20.85 15.41 -24.57
CA GLN A 438 20.36 16.70 -24.08
C GLN A 438 20.35 16.78 -22.55
N ALA A 439 19.87 15.74 -21.86
CA ALA A 439 19.81 15.68 -20.41
C ALA A 439 21.20 15.80 -19.76
N ARG A 440 22.22 15.20 -20.39
CA ARG A 440 23.62 15.22 -19.92
C ARG A 440 24.37 16.48 -20.36
N GLY A 441 24.01 17.09 -21.50
CA GLY A 441 24.59 18.35 -21.99
C GLY A 441 24.10 19.60 -21.24
N ALA A 442 22.95 19.55 -20.58
CA ALA A 442 22.35 20.69 -19.87
C ALA A 442 23.08 21.11 -18.57
N THR A 443 24.26 20.57 -18.24
CA THR A 443 25.03 20.90 -17.02
C THR A 443 25.81 22.23 -17.10
N GLY A 444 25.29 23.24 -17.80
CA GLY A 444 26.05 24.47 -18.05
C GLY A 444 25.26 25.70 -18.48
N SER A 445 24.12 26.00 -17.85
CA SER A 445 23.60 27.38 -17.71
C SER A 445 22.24 27.36 -17.00
N GLU A 446 22.24 27.63 -15.70
CA GLU A 446 21.04 28.19 -15.06
C GLU A 446 20.86 29.61 -15.59
N LYS A 447 19.86 29.79 -16.46
CA LYS A 447 19.11 31.04 -16.53
C LYS A 447 17.64 30.67 -16.55
N GLU A 448 16.96 30.99 -15.46
CA GLU A 448 15.53 31.22 -15.47
C GLU A 448 15.23 32.29 -16.52
N GLU A 449 14.56 31.91 -17.61
CA GLU A 449 13.88 32.87 -18.47
C GLU A 449 12.39 32.50 -18.51
N GLU A 450 11.58 33.52 -18.20
CA GLU A 450 10.13 33.49 -18.15
C GLU A 450 9.51 33.05 -19.50
N ALA A 451 8.40 32.33 -19.39
CA ALA A 451 7.65 31.79 -20.51
C ALA A 451 7.07 32.87 -21.45
N PRO A 452 7.02 32.61 -22.77
CA PRO A 452 5.98 33.14 -23.63
C PRO A 452 4.86 32.11 -23.85
N HIS A 453 3.66 32.66 -23.99
CA HIS A 453 2.36 32.02 -24.02
C HIS A 453 2.18 30.80 -24.92
N THR A 454 1.35 29.90 -24.38
CA THR A 454 0.72 28.71 -24.93
C THR A 454 0.18 28.89 -26.36
N GLN A 455 0.78 28.19 -27.32
CA GLN A 455 0.05 27.71 -28.50
C GLN A 455 -0.19 26.21 -28.31
N LEU A 456 -1.45 25.80 -28.40
CA LEU A 456 -1.88 24.40 -28.36
C LEU A 456 -1.23 23.66 -29.53
N LEU A 457 -0.34 22.72 -29.22
CA LEU A 457 0.35 21.86 -30.18
C LEU A 457 -0.36 20.51 -30.31
N SER A 458 -0.47 20.06 -31.55
CA SER A 458 -1.06 18.81 -32.02
C SER A 458 -0.44 17.55 -31.39
N SER A 459 -1.28 16.53 -31.17
CA SER A 459 -1.02 15.30 -30.40
C SER A 459 -0.08 14.25 -31.00
N ASP A 460 0.59 14.51 -32.13
CA ASP A 460 1.30 13.46 -32.90
C ASP A 460 2.82 13.65 -33.05
N GLN A 461 3.44 14.60 -32.34
CA GLN A 461 4.90 14.72 -32.28
C GLN A 461 5.41 14.41 -30.87
N PHE A 462 6.18 13.33 -30.74
CA PHE A 462 6.93 12.98 -29.54
C PHE A 462 8.00 14.02 -29.31
N ASP A 463 7.83 14.82 -28.26
CA ASP A 463 8.71 15.95 -28.02
C ASP A 463 9.62 15.61 -26.85
N VAL A 464 10.93 15.48 -27.13
CA VAL A 464 11.99 15.38 -26.11
C VAL A 464 11.85 16.54 -25.11
N ALA A 465 11.28 17.68 -25.51
CA ALA A 465 10.98 18.79 -24.61
C ALA A 465 9.97 18.42 -23.50
N VAL A 466 9.04 17.48 -23.73
CA VAL A 466 8.13 16.99 -22.68
C VAL A 466 8.89 16.19 -21.63
N TRP A 467 9.83 15.33 -22.06
CA TRP A 467 10.66 14.57 -21.12
C TRP A 467 11.63 15.46 -20.37
N MET A 468 12.21 16.46 -21.03
CA MET A 468 13.10 17.45 -20.42
C MET A 468 12.41 18.33 -19.37
N LYS A 469 11.08 18.48 -19.41
CA LYS A 469 10.30 19.18 -18.37
C LYS A 469 10.14 18.36 -17.08
N ASN A 470 10.42 17.05 -17.11
CA ASN A 470 10.28 16.18 -15.95
C ASN A 470 11.65 15.91 -15.31
N GLY A 471 11.88 16.44 -14.11
CA GLY A 471 13.15 16.27 -13.40
C GLY A 471 13.56 14.81 -13.17
N TRP A 472 12.60 13.93 -12.88
CA TRP A 472 12.88 12.51 -12.69
C TRP A 472 13.37 11.83 -13.99
N ALA A 473 12.75 12.15 -15.13
CA ALA A 473 13.15 11.60 -16.42
C ALA A 473 14.55 12.09 -16.84
N VAL A 474 14.86 13.36 -16.54
CA VAL A 474 16.20 13.94 -16.76
C VAL A 474 17.25 13.23 -15.91
N ASP A 475 16.97 13.00 -14.62
CA ASP A 475 17.88 12.25 -13.74
C ASP A 475 18.05 10.80 -14.21
N TRP A 476 16.97 10.17 -14.68
CA TRP A 476 17.01 8.85 -15.29
C TRP A 476 17.92 8.80 -16.53
N ALA A 477 17.81 9.79 -17.42
CA ALA A 477 18.63 9.88 -18.63
C ALA A 477 20.13 10.14 -18.32
N ARG A 478 20.40 10.89 -17.25
CA ARG A 478 21.77 11.14 -16.74
C ARG A 478 22.43 9.90 -16.14
N THR A 479 21.63 8.98 -15.62
CA THR A 479 22.15 7.77 -14.97
C THR A 479 22.77 6.80 -15.99
N GLU A 480 23.87 6.14 -15.61
CA GLU A 480 24.50 5.09 -16.42
C GLU A 480 23.79 3.74 -16.26
N PRO A 481 23.83 2.83 -17.25
CA PRO A 481 24.44 2.99 -18.57
C PRO A 481 23.57 3.80 -19.55
N ARG A 482 24.15 4.31 -20.63
CA ARG A 482 23.41 4.81 -21.79
C ARG A 482 22.68 3.69 -22.51
N LEU A 483 21.52 4.00 -23.07
CA LEU A 483 20.67 3.05 -23.79
C LEU A 483 20.75 3.21 -25.32
N ALA A 484 21.31 4.32 -25.81
CA ALA A 484 21.40 4.65 -27.23
C ALA A 484 21.98 3.52 -28.13
N ASP A 485 23.00 2.82 -27.64
CA ASP A 485 23.73 1.81 -28.43
C ASP A 485 23.23 0.37 -28.20
N GLU A 486 22.26 0.15 -27.31
CA GLU A 486 21.78 -1.16 -26.90
C GLU A 486 20.49 -1.53 -27.65
N ASP A 487 20.37 -2.79 -28.09
CA ASP A 487 19.10 -3.28 -28.63
C ASP A 487 18.10 -3.50 -27.47
N LEU A 488 17.07 -2.67 -27.40
CA LEU A 488 16.14 -2.65 -26.27
C LEU A 488 15.01 -3.68 -26.38
N ARG A 489 14.87 -4.37 -27.52
CA ARG A 489 13.80 -5.36 -27.74
C ARG A 489 13.80 -6.52 -26.72
N PRO A 490 14.93 -7.20 -26.42
CA PRO A 490 14.93 -8.28 -25.43
C PRO A 490 14.55 -7.78 -24.03
N TYR A 491 14.91 -6.54 -23.68
CA TYR A 491 14.55 -5.93 -22.41
C TYR A 491 13.06 -5.62 -22.32
N VAL A 492 12.51 -4.92 -23.32
CA VAL A 492 11.06 -4.64 -23.42
C VAL A 492 10.24 -5.92 -23.34
N PHE A 493 10.73 -7.00 -23.96
CA PHE A 493 10.06 -8.29 -23.93
C PHE A 493 9.98 -8.91 -22.52
N VAL A 494 11.03 -8.79 -21.70
CA VAL A 494 11.03 -9.33 -20.32
C VAL A 494 10.43 -8.38 -19.29
N THR A 495 10.38 -7.08 -19.55
CA THR A 495 9.77 -6.08 -18.65
C THR A 495 8.28 -5.83 -18.93
N ARG A 496 7.70 -6.44 -19.96
CA ARG A 496 6.24 -6.44 -20.19
C ARG A 496 5.53 -7.34 -19.16
N ASP A 497 5.44 -6.87 -17.93
CA ASP A 497 4.70 -7.54 -16.84
C ASP A 497 3.19 -7.20 -16.86
N LYS A 498 2.82 -6.23 -17.70
CA LYS A 498 1.43 -5.92 -18.03
C LYS A 498 1.27 -5.99 -19.54
N GLN A 499 0.39 -6.88 -20.00
CA GLN A 499 -0.29 -6.77 -21.28
C GLN A 499 -1.00 -5.40 -21.36
N SER A 500 -0.23 -4.35 -21.61
CA SER A 500 -0.73 -3.10 -22.13
C SER A 500 -0.22 -3.07 -23.57
N LEU A 501 -1.16 -3.12 -24.52
CA LEU A 501 -1.03 -2.78 -25.95
C LEU A 501 -1.13 -3.92 -26.98
N PHE A 502 -1.07 -5.22 -26.63
CA PHE A 502 -1.41 -6.29 -27.57
C PHE A 502 -2.09 -7.47 -26.84
N GLU A 503 -3.26 -7.85 -27.35
CA GLU A 503 -4.25 -8.83 -26.83
C GLU A 503 -5.31 -8.21 -25.89
N GLY A 504 -6.56 -8.56 -26.19
CA GLY A 504 -7.74 -7.78 -25.84
C GLY A 504 -8.03 -7.67 -24.35
N ALA A 505 -8.59 -6.52 -23.98
CA ALA A 505 -9.24 -6.19 -22.71
C ALA A 505 -9.55 -7.40 -21.81
N LEU A 506 -8.71 -7.66 -20.81
CA LEU A 506 -9.13 -8.37 -19.62
C LEU A 506 -10.02 -7.42 -18.83
N THR A 507 -11.28 -7.47 -19.17
CA THR A 507 -12.37 -6.89 -18.40
C THR A 507 -12.42 -7.61 -17.06
N SER A 508 -12.63 -6.85 -16.00
CA SER A 508 -12.95 -7.37 -14.69
C SER A 508 -14.13 -8.33 -14.84
N SER A 509 -13.99 -9.55 -14.33
CA SER A 509 -14.94 -10.65 -14.58
C SER A 509 -16.42 -10.31 -14.30
N HIS A 510 -16.70 -9.32 -13.44
CA HIS A 510 -18.06 -8.84 -13.15
C HIS A 510 -18.65 -7.90 -14.22
N LEU A 511 -17.83 -7.28 -15.07
CA LEU A 511 -18.25 -6.34 -16.12
C LEU A 511 -18.49 -7.03 -17.47
N GLU A 512 -18.00 -8.26 -17.63
CA GLU A 512 -18.14 -9.05 -18.86
C GLU A 512 -19.59 -9.23 -19.32
N PRO A 513 -20.57 -9.57 -18.44
CA PRO A 513 -21.97 -9.71 -18.84
C PRO A 513 -22.60 -8.39 -19.31
N LEU A 514 -22.08 -7.25 -18.86
CA LEU A 514 -22.55 -5.93 -19.28
C LEU A 514 -22.04 -5.61 -20.70
N ILE A 515 -20.78 -5.96 -20.98
CA ILE A 515 -20.15 -5.75 -22.28
C ILE A 515 -20.79 -6.65 -23.35
N GLU A 516 -21.07 -7.92 -23.04
CA GLU A 516 -21.81 -8.81 -23.97
C GLU A 516 -23.19 -8.23 -24.34
N LYS A 517 -23.91 -7.65 -23.37
CA LYS A 517 -25.20 -7.01 -23.63
C LYS A 517 -25.08 -5.74 -24.45
N LEU A 518 -23.99 -4.97 -24.27
CA LEU A 518 -23.69 -3.77 -25.05
C LEU A 518 -23.26 -4.11 -26.50
N MET A 519 -22.64 -5.26 -26.72
CA MET A 519 -22.37 -5.81 -28.06
C MET A 519 -23.63 -6.34 -28.77
N GLY A 520 -24.74 -6.47 -28.04
CA GLY A 520 -26.02 -6.96 -28.55
C GLY A 520 -26.79 -5.94 -29.42
N PRO A 521 -27.95 -6.36 -29.98
CA PRO A 521 -28.77 -5.49 -30.82
C PRO A 521 -29.37 -4.31 -30.02
N ARG A 522 -29.69 -3.20 -30.71
CA ARG A 522 -30.21 -1.95 -30.12
C ARG A 522 -31.34 -2.11 -29.09
N MET A 523 -32.21 -3.12 -29.25
CA MET A 523 -33.28 -3.41 -28.29
C MET A 523 -32.77 -3.95 -26.95
N ALA A 524 -31.67 -4.71 -26.94
CA ALA A 524 -31.04 -5.24 -25.72
C ALA A 524 -30.33 -4.14 -24.93
N VAL A 525 -29.77 -3.15 -25.63
CA VAL A 525 -29.02 -2.03 -25.06
C VAL A 525 -29.92 -1.06 -24.28
N ALA A 526 -31.17 -0.85 -24.72
CA ALA A 526 -32.09 0.13 -24.12
C ALA A 526 -32.39 -0.11 -22.63
N GLY A 527 -32.28 -1.36 -22.15
CA GLY A 527 -32.49 -1.74 -20.75
C GLY A 527 -31.28 -1.52 -19.82
N LEU A 528 -30.14 -1.07 -20.34
CA LEU A 528 -28.87 -1.02 -19.60
C LEU A 528 -28.58 0.33 -18.93
N LYS A 529 -29.51 1.29 -18.99
CA LYS A 529 -29.31 2.64 -18.43
C LYS A 529 -28.93 2.63 -16.94
N VAL A 530 -29.72 1.93 -16.12
CA VAL A 530 -29.51 1.88 -14.65
C VAL A 530 -28.19 1.18 -14.27
N PRO A 531 -27.82 0.03 -14.88
CA PRO A 531 -26.49 -0.55 -14.70
C PRO A 531 -25.33 0.37 -15.06
N LEU A 532 -25.42 1.11 -16.18
CA LEU A 532 -24.37 1.99 -16.66
C LEU A 532 -24.16 3.21 -15.75
N GLU A 533 -25.24 3.81 -15.24
CA GLU A 533 -25.17 4.97 -14.33
C GLU A 533 -24.57 4.61 -12.96
N LYS A 534 -24.56 3.33 -12.58
CA LYS A 534 -23.97 2.84 -11.32
C LYS A 534 -22.46 2.56 -11.41
N LEU A 535 -21.88 2.58 -12.60
CA LEU A 535 -20.45 2.32 -12.79
C LEU A 535 -19.59 3.44 -12.19
N SER A 536 -18.56 3.04 -11.44
CA SER A 536 -17.51 3.96 -11.04
C SER A 536 -16.79 4.54 -12.27
N ALA A 537 -16.09 5.66 -12.11
CA ALA A 537 -15.28 6.25 -13.19
C ALA A 537 -14.30 5.25 -13.85
N PRO A 538 -13.49 4.48 -13.08
CA PRO A 538 -12.59 3.49 -13.68
C PRO A 538 -13.33 2.34 -14.37
N GLU A 539 -14.45 1.86 -13.83
CA GLU A 539 -15.22 0.77 -14.46
C GLU A 539 -15.88 1.22 -15.78
N ALA A 540 -16.38 2.46 -15.84
CA ALA A 540 -16.93 3.00 -17.08
C ALA A 540 -15.85 3.16 -18.17
N ASP A 541 -14.64 3.54 -17.76
CA ASP A 541 -13.49 3.64 -18.65
C ASP A 541 -13.08 2.27 -19.19
N GLU A 542 -13.09 1.26 -18.33
CA GLU A 542 -12.79 -0.13 -18.66
C GLU A 542 -13.83 -0.73 -19.62
N VAL A 543 -15.12 -0.53 -19.35
CA VAL A 543 -16.22 -0.97 -20.25
C VAL A 543 -16.12 -0.27 -21.62
N PHE A 544 -15.80 1.03 -21.63
CA PHE A 544 -15.63 1.80 -22.86
C PHE A 544 -14.49 1.24 -23.72
N GLU A 545 -13.30 1.07 -23.15
CA GLU A 545 -12.14 0.57 -23.89
C GLU A 545 -12.35 -0.88 -24.34
N ALA A 546 -12.96 -1.73 -23.52
CA ALA A 546 -13.27 -3.11 -23.89
C ALA A 546 -14.24 -3.21 -25.07
N LEU A 547 -15.27 -2.34 -25.12
CA LEU A 547 -16.16 -2.24 -26.28
C LEU A 547 -15.42 -1.78 -27.52
N CYS A 548 -14.61 -0.72 -27.41
CA CYS A 548 -13.80 -0.22 -28.52
C CYS A 548 -12.89 -1.31 -29.10
N VAL A 549 -12.23 -2.10 -28.25
CA VAL A 549 -11.37 -3.20 -28.68
C VAL A 549 -12.15 -4.26 -29.44
N ARG A 550 -13.32 -4.69 -28.95
CA ARG A 550 -14.16 -5.70 -29.64
C ARG A 550 -14.69 -5.19 -30.97
N ILE A 551 -15.07 -3.91 -31.04
CA ILE A 551 -15.55 -3.29 -32.27
C ILE A 551 -14.41 -3.17 -33.30
N LEU A 552 -13.19 -2.86 -32.86
CA LEU A 552 -12.02 -2.73 -33.73
C LEU A 552 -11.47 -4.07 -34.24
N GLN A 553 -11.91 -5.18 -33.66
CA GLN A 553 -11.56 -6.53 -34.13
C GLN A 553 -12.37 -6.98 -35.36
N GLU A 554 -13.36 -6.21 -35.82
CA GLU A 554 -14.09 -6.55 -37.05
C GLU A 554 -13.27 -6.30 -38.32
N ASP A 555 -13.36 -7.23 -39.28
CA ASP A 555 -12.60 -7.20 -40.54
C ASP A 555 -13.05 -6.09 -41.52
N SER A 556 -14.19 -5.42 -41.27
CA SER A 556 -14.75 -4.43 -42.21
C SER A 556 -15.72 -3.41 -41.61
N PHE A 557 -15.42 -2.12 -41.76
CA PHE A 557 -16.30 -1.00 -41.36
C PHE A 557 -17.28 -0.53 -42.45
N VAL A 558 -17.50 -1.33 -43.50
CA VAL A 558 -18.42 -0.98 -44.61
C VAL A 558 -19.85 -0.79 -44.11
N LYS A 559 -20.28 -1.63 -43.15
CA LYS A 559 -21.52 -1.52 -42.36
C LYS A 559 -21.16 -1.23 -40.90
N ALA A 560 -22.15 -0.82 -40.10
CA ALA A 560 -21.94 -0.62 -38.67
C ALA A 560 -21.62 -1.96 -37.99
N PRO A 561 -20.45 -2.10 -37.33
CA PRO A 561 -20.10 -3.31 -36.58
C PRO A 561 -21.01 -3.51 -35.37
N ALA A 562 -21.07 -4.74 -34.87
CA ALA A 562 -21.79 -5.07 -33.65
C ALA A 562 -21.20 -4.26 -32.47
N GLY A 563 -22.06 -3.72 -31.60
CA GLY A 563 -21.64 -2.92 -30.45
C GLY A 563 -21.55 -1.40 -30.65
N ILE A 564 -21.65 -0.88 -31.88
CA ILE A 564 -21.70 0.59 -32.11
C ILE A 564 -22.90 1.22 -31.42
N ASP A 565 -24.08 0.63 -31.54
CA ASP A 565 -25.28 1.12 -30.85
C ASP A 565 -25.10 1.11 -29.32
N GLY A 566 -24.40 0.11 -28.79
CA GLY A 566 -24.03 0.00 -27.37
C GLY A 566 -23.06 1.09 -26.93
N LEU A 567 -22.02 1.34 -27.74
CA LEU A 567 -21.03 2.38 -27.50
C LEU A 567 -21.68 3.77 -27.47
N LEU A 568 -22.54 4.07 -28.44
CA LEU A 568 -23.27 5.34 -28.49
C LEU A 568 -24.22 5.51 -27.30
N PHE A 569 -24.91 4.44 -26.92
CA PHE A 569 -25.78 4.45 -25.75
C PHE A 569 -25.00 4.67 -24.46
N LEU A 570 -23.83 4.05 -24.31
CA LEU A 570 -22.95 4.25 -23.16
C LEU A 570 -22.50 5.71 -23.06
N VAL A 571 -22.03 6.31 -24.15
CA VAL A 571 -21.60 7.72 -24.18
C VAL A 571 -22.76 8.67 -23.84
N LYS A 572 -23.97 8.32 -24.30
CA LYS A 572 -25.18 9.09 -23.96
C LYS A 572 -25.55 9.00 -22.48
N CYS A 573 -25.38 7.82 -21.86
CA CYS A 573 -25.61 7.63 -20.43
C CYS A 573 -24.49 8.23 -19.57
N LEU A 574 -23.26 8.26 -20.08
CA LEU A 574 -22.05 8.69 -19.38
C LEU A 574 -21.32 9.77 -20.19
N PRO A 575 -21.76 11.03 -20.15
CA PRO A 575 -21.16 12.13 -20.93
C PRO A 575 -19.65 12.32 -20.72
N ARG A 576 -19.10 11.86 -19.59
CA ARG A 576 -17.66 11.88 -19.28
C ARG A 576 -16.78 11.11 -20.27
N THR A 577 -17.35 10.23 -21.09
CA THR A 577 -16.61 9.44 -22.08
C THR A 577 -16.67 10.04 -23.50
N GLN A 578 -17.18 11.27 -23.68
CA GLN A 578 -17.30 11.93 -24.99
C GLN A 578 -15.93 12.21 -25.64
N ASN A 579 -14.91 12.59 -24.87
CA ASN A 579 -13.53 12.72 -25.38
C ASN A 579 -13.00 11.40 -25.93
N LYS A 580 -13.26 10.29 -25.23
CA LYS A 580 -12.83 8.95 -25.67
C LYS A 580 -13.54 8.49 -26.93
N LEU A 581 -14.79 8.92 -27.15
CA LEU A 581 -15.49 8.67 -28.39
C LEU A 581 -14.80 9.39 -29.57
N ILE A 582 -14.32 10.62 -29.38
CA ILE A 582 -13.53 11.33 -30.40
C ILE A 582 -12.24 10.56 -30.72
N ASP A 583 -11.51 10.10 -29.70
CA ASP A 583 -10.30 9.30 -29.89
C ASP A 583 -10.59 7.99 -30.62
N PHE A 584 -11.69 7.32 -30.28
CA PHE A 584 -12.13 6.11 -30.95
C PHE A 584 -12.45 6.37 -32.43
N ILE A 585 -13.20 7.42 -32.76
CA ILE A 585 -13.55 7.78 -34.13
C ILE A 585 -12.30 8.00 -34.98
N ARG A 586 -11.26 8.63 -34.42
CA ARG A 586 -9.97 8.84 -35.10
C ARG A 586 -9.19 7.53 -35.33
N ARG A 587 -9.40 6.51 -34.51
CA ARG A 587 -8.77 5.18 -34.67
C ARG A 587 -9.45 4.29 -35.72
N ILE A 588 -10.71 4.57 -36.08
CA ILE A 588 -11.43 3.78 -37.09
C ILE A 588 -10.80 4.01 -38.47
N GLN A 589 -10.41 2.92 -39.14
CA GLN A 589 -9.94 2.99 -40.52
C GLN A 589 -11.12 3.28 -41.47
N ILE A 590 -11.06 4.42 -42.16
CA ILE A 590 -12.11 4.84 -43.09
C ILE A 590 -12.17 3.84 -44.26
N PRO A 591 -13.31 3.17 -44.49
CA PRO A 591 -13.42 2.19 -45.56
C PRO A 591 -13.44 2.88 -46.93
N LYS A 592 -12.90 2.20 -47.97
CA LYS A 592 -12.91 2.70 -49.36
C LYS A 592 -14.33 2.80 -49.97
N LYS A 593 -15.31 2.08 -49.41
CA LYS A 593 -16.74 2.10 -49.81
C LYS A 593 -17.62 1.93 -48.57
N GLY A 594 -18.80 2.56 -48.54
CA GLY A 594 -19.72 2.46 -47.40
C GLY A 594 -19.35 3.41 -46.26
N GLY A 595 -19.67 3.05 -45.01
CA GLY A 595 -19.27 3.83 -43.83
C GLY A 595 -20.15 5.03 -43.48
N SER A 596 -21.27 5.25 -44.18
CA SER A 596 -22.18 6.37 -43.91
C SER A 596 -22.80 6.35 -42.51
N TRP A 597 -22.80 5.20 -41.84
CA TRP A 597 -23.24 5.05 -40.46
C TRP A 597 -22.36 5.85 -39.47
N MET A 598 -21.09 6.10 -39.81
CA MET A 598 -20.16 6.87 -38.96
C MET A 598 -20.60 8.33 -38.81
N THR A 599 -21.41 8.88 -39.71
CA THR A 599 -21.95 10.24 -39.51
C THR A 599 -23.00 10.28 -38.38
N GLY A 600 -23.52 9.13 -37.95
CA GLY A 600 -24.45 9.02 -36.82
C GLY A 600 -23.84 9.33 -35.45
N PHE A 601 -22.51 9.43 -35.33
CA PHE A 601 -21.84 9.81 -34.08
C PHE A 601 -22.26 11.21 -33.57
N SER A 602 -22.72 12.11 -34.45
CA SER A 602 -23.15 13.46 -34.05
C SER A 602 -24.25 13.47 -32.98
N GLN A 603 -25.10 12.44 -32.95
CA GLN A 603 -26.21 12.33 -32.01
C GLN A 603 -25.79 11.99 -30.57
N SER A 604 -24.50 11.77 -30.32
CA SER A 604 -23.97 11.29 -29.03
C SER A 604 -23.18 12.36 -28.26
N PHE A 605 -22.90 13.50 -28.87
CA PHE A 605 -22.24 14.62 -28.21
C PHE A 605 -23.27 15.54 -27.56
N VAL A 606 -23.03 15.89 -26.29
CA VAL A 606 -23.88 16.81 -25.52
C VAL A 606 -23.11 18.09 -25.18
N ASP A 607 -21.78 18.01 -25.09
CA ASP A 607 -20.90 19.14 -24.91
C ASP A 607 -20.58 19.82 -26.25
N ALA A 608 -20.71 21.15 -26.30
CA ALA A 608 -20.47 21.95 -27.49
C ALA A 608 -19.00 21.89 -27.97
N SER A 609 -18.05 21.60 -27.08
CA SER A 609 -16.62 21.46 -27.42
C SER A 609 -16.37 20.21 -28.28
N TYR A 610 -16.84 19.04 -27.82
CA TYR A 610 -16.70 17.78 -28.56
C TYR A 610 -17.57 17.76 -29.83
N GLU A 611 -18.70 18.45 -29.84
CA GLU A 611 -19.48 18.66 -31.07
C GLU A 611 -18.67 19.43 -32.12
N MET A 612 -17.95 20.49 -31.73
CA MET A 612 -17.06 21.23 -32.64
C MET A 612 -15.89 20.37 -33.13
N GLU A 613 -15.29 19.56 -32.26
CA GLU A 613 -14.22 18.63 -32.67
C GLU A 613 -14.72 17.59 -33.67
N PHE A 614 -15.90 17.00 -33.43
CA PHE A 614 -16.50 16.06 -34.37
C PHE A 614 -16.85 16.72 -35.71
N ARG A 615 -17.29 17.98 -35.71
CA ARG A 615 -17.51 18.75 -36.95
C ARG A 615 -16.23 18.94 -37.76
N SER A 616 -15.07 19.11 -37.11
CA SER A 616 -13.77 19.12 -37.80
C SER A 616 -13.51 17.79 -38.51
N ILE A 617 -13.80 16.66 -37.84
CA ILE A 617 -13.66 15.32 -38.42
C ILE A 617 -14.64 15.11 -39.59
N LEU A 618 -15.88 15.60 -39.48
CA LEU A 618 -16.85 15.56 -40.60
C LEU A 618 -16.34 16.35 -41.81
N GLN A 619 -15.70 17.51 -41.59
CA GLN A 619 -15.12 18.31 -42.67
C GLN A 619 -13.98 17.55 -43.37
N GLU A 620 -13.10 16.90 -42.61
CA GLU A 620 -12.06 16.01 -43.15
C GLU A 620 -12.66 14.87 -43.99
N TRP A 621 -13.82 14.32 -43.61
CA TRP A 621 -14.51 13.29 -44.40
C TRP A 621 -15.19 13.82 -45.66
N VAL A 622 -15.62 15.08 -45.69
CA VAL A 622 -16.15 15.73 -46.89
C VAL A 622 -15.06 15.89 -47.94
N ASP A 623 -13.86 16.30 -47.52
CA ASP A 623 -12.73 16.63 -48.39
C ASP A 623 -11.98 15.40 -48.91
N GLN A 624 -12.39 14.19 -48.53
CA GLN A 624 -11.77 12.93 -48.98
C GLN A 624 -12.23 12.50 -50.38
N PRO A 625 -11.30 12.28 -51.35
CA PRO A 625 -11.63 11.95 -52.73
C PRO A 625 -12.00 10.47 -52.96
N HIS A 626 -11.76 9.59 -51.98
CA HIS A 626 -11.80 8.14 -52.18
C HIS A 626 -13.10 7.45 -51.71
N ASN A 627 -13.98 8.11 -50.95
CA ASN A 627 -15.26 7.56 -50.50
C ASN A 627 -16.43 8.55 -50.69
N ALA A 628 -17.05 8.49 -51.87
CA ALA A 628 -18.17 9.36 -52.25
C ALA A 628 -19.47 9.12 -51.46
N ALA A 629 -19.61 8.00 -50.75
CA ALA A 629 -20.78 7.73 -49.92
C ALA A 629 -20.67 8.43 -48.56
N LEU A 630 -19.50 8.32 -47.92
CA LEU A 630 -19.19 9.00 -46.67
C LEU A 630 -19.16 10.53 -46.85
N SER A 631 -18.48 11.03 -47.89
CA SER A 631 -18.40 12.48 -48.19
C SER A 631 -19.79 13.11 -48.39
N ARG A 632 -20.70 12.43 -49.11
CA ARG A 632 -22.09 12.89 -49.26
C ARG A 632 -22.87 12.90 -47.95
N SER A 633 -22.71 11.86 -47.12
CA SER A 633 -23.37 11.76 -45.81
C SER A 633 -22.86 12.84 -44.84
N ALA A 634 -21.55 13.06 -44.79
CA ALA A 634 -20.92 14.07 -43.94
C ALA A 634 -21.36 15.49 -44.34
N LYS A 635 -21.39 15.78 -45.64
CA LYS A 635 -21.89 17.06 -46.16
C LYS A 635 -23.37 17.31 -45.78
N ALA A 636 -24.21 16.29 -45.88
CA ALA A 636 -25.62 16.41 -45.51
C ALA A 636 -25.82 16.72 -44.02
N ILE A 637 -25.00 16.13 -43.13
CA ILE A 637 -25.05 16.42 -41.69
C ILE A 637 -24.59 17.85 -41.39
N LEU A 638 -23.49 18.31 -42.00
CA LEU A 638 -23.00 19.68 -41.83
C LEU A 638 -24.03 20.72 -42.32
N GLU A 639 -24.75 20.45 -43.41
CA GLU A 639 -25.82 21.31 -43.93
C GLU A 639 -27.10 21.29 -43.05
N LEU A 640 -27.41 20.16 -42.40
CA LEU A 640 -28.55 20.03 -41.49
C LEU A 640 -28.30 20.74 -40.15
N GLU A 641 -27.11 20.58 -39.57
CA GLU A 641 -26.72 21.23 -38.31
C GLU A 641 -26.51 22.74 -38.46
N GLY A 642 -26.15 23.22 -39.67
CA GLY A 642 -26.06 24.64 -40.00
C GLY A 642 -27.41 25.35 -40.14
N LYS A 643 -28.52 24.62 -40.30
CA LYS A 643 -29.89 25.16 -40.41
C LYS A 643 -30.66 25.18 -39.08
N GLN A 644 -30.14 24.57 -38.02
CA GLN A 644 -30.75 24.53 -36.68
C GLN A 644 -30.20 25.59 -35.70
N LYS A 645 -29.33 26.50 -36.17
CA LYS A 645 -28.89 27.69 -35.42
C LYS A 645 -29.65 28.94 -35.83
#